data_AF-A0A2E7L894-F1
#
_entry.id   AF-A0A2E7L894-F1
#
_cell.length_a   1.000
_cell.length_b   1.000
_cell.length_c   1.000
_cell.angle_alpha   90.00
_cell.angle_beta   90.00
_cell.angle_gamma   90.00
#
_symmetry.space_group_name_H-M   'P 1'
#
loop_
_entity.id
_entity.type
_entity.pdbx_description
1 polymer ?
#
loop_
_entity_poly.entity_id
_entity_poly.type
_entity_poly.pdbx_seq_one_letter_code
_entity_poly.pdbx_strand_id
1 'polypeptide(L)'
;MVRNRQNKAPRGTVFRTLQCERLEPRCLLAGVTLWTHGFNGNVDGWIRAQADAIIDREDLQLNQPRYHIEVTDPGHDGGPLQVETATSSGPAPTATTTSNPEFALLLDWSDVAGTAVPGGGYYRSTTDVAAAVAQRLAAADLLPNLEHPISTLPLHLIGHSRGGSLAGELAHQLGKLGIWVDQVTTLDPHPVDGVREPLLTNYDFGDAPMTSWENVIFWDNYWRTEGSLSYDFTGEPVANAADFQLSESVLSDGGYASEHLDVPLWYHGTIDTSTNPPADDGWVEIPNNWYDAPHPPRDESGFAYSRIMGKTRAADGLLESFGGDAVRQQVDWSDATWPNLLAVTTPLENTITSPGNPIPIQFNYQDADSSATVRFQLDTDQNPFNTNEYLLGTTAVDATVTVLSQQVTMTAPEIPSGTYRLLAEIYDETGQRRYDYAPQSILINRVPTLATLADLEVDEDAGLQEIALDGISAGGEEQQPLRITAHSGTPQVIPTPTVNYLSPDATATLSFMSLANATGPVEIQVTVEDGGPDQDLETQIDNASLTRSFTVLVHPVNDVPVAVADAFDGTENQLLAITADGVLINDHDVEADPLHAVLVETTRHGQLTLAANGSFEYLPNPLFNRVDHFLYEAHDGGGASLPTTVHLALATDFPWYNGLLANDVNDDGFTAPNDAITGISRLNETGATLLSSTRQEGVVAPFLDVNRDGHHAPIDILLVVNALNRSSNSAEGEILPPDDDVFGLWAMAPVTLPVPSPLRQNVCPPATSLHTGLFHREAHPLRGAGLSTQMKDVPASCTWRGRPLGQAVSEYPTRVENTHRLFAEPLLNSRLDWLQDLRDPLTDRQANTAD
;
A
#
# COMPACT_ATOMS: atom_id res chain seq x y z
N MET A 1 -4.28 -41.05 44.41
CA MET A 1 -3.12 -40.42 45.09
C MET A 1 -2.16 -39.89 44.04
N VAL A 2 -1.87 -38.59 44.09
CA VAL A 2 -0.60 -37.91 43.77
C VAL A 2 -0.02 -37.99 42.33
N ARG A 3 -0.20 -36.87 41.62
CA ARG A 3 0.76 -36.04 40.85
C ARG A 3 1.45 -36.53 39.55
N ASN A 4 1.31 -35.62 38.58
CA ASN A 4 2.30 -34.93 37.74
C ASN A 4 2.76 -35.49 36.38
N ARG A 5 2.31 -34.75 35.35
CA ARG A 5 3.08 -34.03 34.31
C ARG A 5 4.21 -34.78 33.60
N GLN A 6 4.08 -34.91 32.28
CA GLN A 6 4.98 -34.22 31.33
C GLN A 6 4.43 -34.21 29.88
N ASN A 7 4.50 -33.00 29.30
CA ASN A 7 4.82 -32.64 27.91
C ASN A 7 3.91 -33.06 26.74
N LYS A 8 3.10 -32.09 26.27
CA LYS A 8 2.90 -31.83 24.84
C LYS A 8 3.15 -30.34 24.53
N ALA A 9 3.84 -30.12 23.42
CA ALA A 9 4.39 -28.86 22.92
C ALA A 9 3.34 -27.77 22.65
N PRO A 10 3.73 -26.47 22.63
CA PRO A 10 2.82 -25.38 22.33
C PRO A 10 2.52 -25.36 20.82
N ARG A 11 1.23 -25.48 20.46
CA ARG A 11 0.77 -25.02 19.14
C ARG A 11 0.70 -23.50 19.21
N GLY A 12 1.50 -22.83 18.39
CA GLY A 12 1.45 -21.40 18.21
C GLY A 12 0.07 -21.00 17.71
N THR A 13 -0.67 -20.29 18.56
CA THR A 13 -1.85 -19.56 18.16
C THR A 13 -1.35 -18.38 17.33
N VAL A 14 -1.47 -18.47 16.02
CA VAL A 14 -1.51 -17.29 15.16
C VAL A 14 -2.81 -16.59 15.54
N PHE A 15 -2.73 -15.57 16.38
CA PHE A 15 -3.78 -14.56 16.40
C PHE A 15 -3.72 -13.90 15.03
N ARG A 16 -4.51 -14.39 14.07
CA ARG A 16 -5.07 -13.47 13.10
C ARG A 16 -6.03 -12.64 13.92
N THR A 17 -5.57 -11.46 14.32
CA THR A 17 -6.48 -10.33 14.46
C THR A 17 -7.15 -10.25 13.09
N LEU A 18 -8.33 -10.85 12.97
CA LEU A 18 -9.30 -10.34 12.02
C LEU A 18 -9.54 -8.93 12.55
N GLN A 19 -8.82 -7.96 11.98
CA GLN A 19 -9.45 -6.67 11.76
C GLN A 19 -10.66 -7.04 10.90
N CYS A 20 -11.79 -7.28 11.56
CA CYS A 20 -13.03 -6.93 10.92
C CYS A 20 -12.82 -5.47 10.55
N GLU A 21 -12.77 -5.17 9.25
CA GLU A 21 -13.14 -3.84 8.82
C GLU A 21 -14.39 -3.51 9.61
N ARG A 22 -14.34 -2.40 10.34
CA ARG A 22 -15.52 -1.85 10.96
C ARG A 22 -16.37 -1.49 9.75
N LEU A 23 -17.23 -2.43 9.32
CA LEU A 23 -18.22 -2.17 8.29
C LEU A 23 -18.84 -0.86 8.72
N GLU A 24 -18.71 0.16 7.86
CA GLU A 24 -19.28 1.45 8.17
C GLU A 24 -20.71 1.23 8.65
N PRO A 25 -21.14 1.90 9.73
CA PRO A 25 -22.51 1.80 10.17
C PRO A 25 -23.39 2.20 8.99
N ARG A 26 -23.96 1.23 8.27
CA ARG A 26 -24.97 1.47 7.25
C ARG A 26 -26.17 2.00 8.01
N CYS A 27 -26.23 3.33 8.10
CA CYS A 27 -27.15 4.01 8.97
C CYS A 27 -28.60 3.77 8.54
N LEU A 28 -29.43 3.55 9.55
CA LEU A 28 -30.87 3.31 9.48
C LEU A 28 -31.53 4.53 8.85
N LEU A 29 -32.29 4.40 7.76
CA LEU A 29 -33.07 5.54 7.26
C LEU A 29 -33.97 6.07 8.37
N ALA A 30 -34.15 7.39 8.40
CA ALA A 30 -35.21 8.03 9.17
C ALA A 30 -36.57 7.35 8.88
N GLY A 31 -37.31 6.95 9.91
CA GLY A 31 -38.56 6.22 9.70
C GLY A 31 -39.31 5.92 10.99
N VAL A 32 -40.47 5.27 10.85
CA VAL A 32 -41.29 4.83 11.98
C VAL A 32 -41.71 3.40 11.77
N THR A 33 -41.45 2.58 12.77
CA THR A 33 -41.87 1.18 12.77
C THR A 33 -42.97 0.97 13.80
N LEU A 34 -44.08 0.38 13.38
CA LEU A 34 -45.24 0.09 14.22
C LEU A 34 -45.42 -1.41 14.35
N TRP A 35 -45.49 -1.90 15.58
CA TRP A 35 -45.73 -3.30 15.90
C TRP A 35 -47.10 -3.49 16.51
N THR A 36 -47.79 -4.53 16.08
CA THR A 36 -49.07 -4.94 16.68
C THR A 36 -49.22 -6.45 16.73
N HIS A 37 -50.04 -6.90 17.66
CA HIS A 37 -50.28 -8.31 17.92
C HIS A 37 -51.76 -8.65 17.75
N GLY A 38 -52.05 -9.83 17.21
CA GLY A 38 -53.42 -10.31 17.03
C GLY A 38 -54.05 -10.90 18.28
N PHE A 39 -53.30 -11.72 19.04
CA PHE A 39 -53.87 -12.46 20.16
C PHE A 39 -54.07 -11.54 21.37
N ASN A 40 -55.33 -11.33 21.76
CA ASN A 40 -55.80 -10.37 22.77
C ASN A 40 -55.37 -8.91 22.51
N GLY A 41 -54.87 -8.56 21.32
CA GLY A 41 -54.44 -7.20 20.96
C GLY A 41 -53.30 -6.59 21.80
N ASN A 42 -52.73 -7.35 22.74
CA ASN A 42 -51.71 -6.89 23.68
C ASN A 42 -50.31 -7.04 23.06
N VAL A 43 -49.49 -5.99 23.20
CA VAL A 43 -48.15 -5.86 22.62
C VAL A 43 -47.01 -6.05 23.63
N ASP A 44 -47.32 -6.48 24.85
CA ASP A 44 -46.33 -6.86 25.86
C ASP A 44 -45.65 -8.21 25.52
N GLY A 45 -44.71 -8.61 26.38
CA GLY A 45 -43.99 -9.86 26.22
C GLY A 45 -43.06 -9.82 25.02
N TRP A 46 -43.20 -10.80 24.13
CA TRP A 46 -42.26 -11.00 23.04
C TRP A 46 -42.39 -9.96 21.91
N ILE A 47 -43.56 -9.35 21.68
CA ILE A 47 -43.73 -8.27 20.70
C ILE A 47 -42.94 -7.03 21.14
N ARG A 48 -43.11 -6.62 22.41
CA ARG A 48 -42.31 -5.56 23.01
C ARG A 48 -40.82 -5.91 22.97
N ALA A 49 -40.45 -7.14 23.31
CA ALA A 49 -39.06 -7.58 23.26
C ALA A 49 -38.45 -7.51 21.85
N GLN A 50 -39.23 -7.81 20.79
CA GLN A 50 -38.80 -7.64 19.41
C GLN A 50 -38.56 -6.17 19.06
N ALA A 51 -39.50 -5.30 19.40
CA ALA A 51 -39.34 -3.87 19.17
C ALA A 51 -38.10 -3.36 19.91
N ASP A 52 -37.98 -3.66 21.20
CA ASP A 52 -36.84 -3.27 22.04
C ASP A 52 -35.51 -3.79 21.49
N ALA A 53 -35.44 -5.05 21.05
CA ALA A 53 -34.22 -5.62 20.47
C ALA A 53 -33.77 -4.92 19.18
N ILE A 54 -34.70 -4.40 18.38
CA ILE A 54 -34.39 -3.64 17.16
C ILE A 54 -33.87 -2.23 17.50
N ILE A 55 -34.38 -1.64 18.57
CA ILE A 55 -34.17 -0.25 18.95
C ILE A 55 -32.96 -0.05 19.87
N ASP A 56 -32.81 -0.91 20.88
CA ASP A 56 -31.86 -0.79 21.99
C ASP A 56 -30.49 -1.48 21.69
N ARG A 57 -30.16 -1.71 20.41
CA ARG A 57 -28.91 -2.38 20.00
C ARG A 57 -27.65 -1.70 20.54
N GLU A 58 -26.89 -2.44 21.35
CA GLU A 58 -25.70 -1.93 22.06
C GLU A 58 -24.58 -1.43 21.14
N ASP A 59 -24.43 -1.96 19.93
CA ASP A 59 -23.41 -1.55 18.96
C ASP A 59 -23.66 -0.16 18.35
N LEU A 60 -24.88 0.35 18.44
CA LEU A 60 -25.27 1.67 17.93
C LEU A 60 -25.39 2.73 19.05
N GLN A 61 -25.39 2.33 20.32
CA GLN A 61 -25.58 3.22 21.49
C GLN A 61 -26.81 4.14 21.38
N LEU A 62 -27.87 3.70 20.69
CA LEU A 62 -29.03 4.55 20.44
C LEU A 62 -30.03 4.43 21.61
N ASN A 63 -30.19 5.51 22.36
CA ASN A 63 -31.34 5.68 23.25
C ASN A 63 -32.47 6.26 22.42
N GLN A 64 -33.16 5.46 21.60
CA GLN A 64 -34.25 5.96 20.74
C GLN A 64 -35.57 6.09 21.50
N PRO A 65 -36.47 7.00 21.06
CA PRO A 65 -37.81 7.09 21.62
C PRO A 65 -38.65 5.83 21.35
N ARG A 66 -39.44 5.45 22.37
CA ARG A 66 -40.48 4.44 22.27
C ARG A 66 -41.82 5.03 22.70
N TYR A 67 -42.87 4.69 21.96
CA TYR A 67 -44.22 5.10 22.26
C TYR A 67 -45.17 3.90 22.30
N HIS A 68 -46.17 4.02 23.15
CA HIS A 68 -47.25 3.07 23.29
C HIS A 68 -48.55 3.75 22.82
N ILE A 69 -49.21 3.17 21.84
CA ILE A 69 -50.49 3.63 21.32
C ILE A 69 -51.57 2.68 21.84
N GLU A 70 -52.56 3.22 22.53
CA GLU A 70 -53.68 2.46 23.08
C GLU A 70 -54.96 2.78 22.33
N VAL A 71 -55.61 1.74 21.81
CA VAL A 71 -56.93 1.82 21.18
C VAL A 71 -57.99 1.29 22.14
N THR A 72 -58.94 2.15 22.49
CA THR A 72 -60.03 1.83 23.42
C THR A 72 -61.39 2.19 22.87
N ASP A 73 -62.42 1.51 23.36
CA ASP A 73 -63.82 1.87 23.19
C ASP A 73 -64.48 1.99 24.57
N PRO A 74 -64.47 3.18 25.20
CA PRO A 74 -64.97 3.31 26.58
C PRO A 74 -66.45 2.90 26.77
N GLY A 75 -67.24 2.87 25.70
CA GLY A 75 -68.66 2.54 25.73
C GLY A 75 -68.96 1.07 25.44
N HIS A 76 -68.05 0.35 24.77
CA HIS A 76 -68.29 -0.96 24.16
C HIS A 76 -69.63 -0.99 23.41
N ASP A 77 -69.97 0.12 22.74
CA ASP A 77 -71.28 0.36 22.11
C ASP A 77 -71.21 0.50 20.58
N GLY A 78 -70.00 0.37 20.01
CA GLY A 78 -69.76 0.53 18.58
C GLY A 78 -69.61 2.00 18.17
N GLY A 79 -69.40 2.89 19.14
CA GLY A 79 -69.05 4.29 18.92
C GLY A 79 -67.65 4.49 18.32
N PRO A 80 -67.21 5.76 18.19
CA PRO A 80 -65.88 6.06 17.70
C PRO A 80 -64.81 5.58 18.68
N LEU A 81 -63.79 4.90 18.15
CA LEU A 81 -62.64 4.45 18.94
C LEU A 81 -61.79 5.64 19.39
N GLN A 82 -61.26 5.54 20.60
CA GLN A 82 -60.25 6.45 21.13
C GLN A 82 -58.86 5.86 20.87
N VAL A 83 -57.95 6.69 20.39
CA VAL A 83 -56.55 6.30 20.15
C VAL A 83 -55.68 7.31 20.87
N GLU A 84 -55.13 6.88 21.99
CA GLU A 84 -54.27 7.68 22.86
C GLU A 84 -52.82 7.21 22.74
N THR A 85 -51.88 8.07 23.11
CA THR A 85 -50.46 7.73 23.07
C THR A 85 -49.76 8.16 24.34
N ALA A 86 -48.90 7.27 24.84
CA ALA A 86 -48.02 7.53 25.97
C ALA A 86 -46.57 7.32 25.54
N THR A 87 -45.68 8.22 25.94
CA THR A 87 -44.23 7.98 25.81
C THR A 87 -43.83 6.91 26.81
N SER A 88 -43.21 5.84 26.32
CA SER A 88 -42.75 4.75 27.18
C SER A 88 -41.29 4.94 27.60
N SER A 89 -40.42 5.47 26.74
CA SER A 89 -39.01 5.79 27.05
C SER A 89 -38.30 6.57 25.92
N GLY A 90 -37.03 6.96 26.15
CA GLY A 90 -36.16 7.64 25.19
C GLY A 90 -36.33 9.17 25.09
N PRO A 91 -35.36 9.89 24.48
CA PRO A 91 -35.44 11.31 24.14
C PRO A 91 -36.38 11.52 22.94
N ALA A 92 -36.89 12.73 22.74
CA ALA A 92 -37.75 13.03 21.59
C ALA A 92 -36.98 12.95 20.25
N PRO A 93 -37.62 12.58 19.12
CA PRO A 93 -36.99 12.57 17.80
C PRO A 93 -36.45 13.95 17.37
N THR A 94 -37.02 15.02 17.92
CA THR A 94 -36.64 16.41 17.66
C THR A 94 -35.41 16.87 18.45
N ALA A 95 -34.80 16.00 19.25
CA ALA A 95 -33.64 16.37 20.05
C ALA A 95 -32.37 16.49 19.19
N THR A 96 -31.58 17.54 19.40
CA THR A 96 -30.29 17.74 18.69
C THR A 96 -29.25 16.65 18.98
N THR A 97 -29.53 15.73 19.89
CA THR A 97 -28.65 14.63 20.28
C THR A 97 -29.06 13.29 19.67
N THR A 98 -30.20 13.19 18.99
CA THR A 98 -30.62 11.97 18.30
C THR A 98 -30.11 12.01 16.87
N SER A 99 -29.17 11.11 16.56
CA SER A 99 -28.56 10.97 15.23
C SER A 99 -29.51 10.35 14.20
N ASN A 100 -30.44 9.50 14.63
CA ASN A 100 -31.49 8.94 13.78
C ASN A 100 -32.85 9.16 14.44
N PRO A 101 -33.91 9.49 13.69
CA PRO A 101 -35.27 9.67 14.16
C PRO A 101 -36.07 8.37 14.08
N GLU A 102 -35.41 7.21 13.91
CA GLU A 102 -36.13 5.95 13.92
C GLU A 102 -36.70 5.71 15.31
N PHE A 103 -38.03 5.64 15.41
CA PHE A 103 -38.71 5.36 16.66
C PHE A 103 -39.80 4.32 16.48
N ALA A 104 -40.14 3.70 17.60
CA ALA A 104 -41.07 2.59 17.62
C ALA A 104 -42.42 2.94 18.23
N LEU A 105 -43.45 2.38 17.61
CA LEU A 105 -44.83 2.45 18.07
C LEU A 105 -45.30 1.03 18.41
N LEU A 106 -45.66 0.81 19.66
CA LEU A 106 -46.36 -0.40 20.09
C LEU A 106 -47.86 -0.11 20.06
N LEU A 107 -48.59 -0.70 19.10
CA LEU A 107 -50.03 -0.52 18.94
C LEU A 107 -50.79 -1.59 19.71
N ASP A 108 -51.21 -1.22 20.93
CA ASP A 108 -52.07 -2.01 21.79
C ASP A 108 -53.54 -1.70 21.50
N TRP A 109 -54.31 -2.73 21.22
CA TRP A 109 -55.74 -2.65 20.97
C TRP A 109 -56.50 -3.70 21.77
N SER A 110 -55.94 -4.08 22.92
CA SER A 110 -56.43 -5.17 23.75
C SER A 110 -57.84 -4.96 24.32
N ASP A 111 -58.26 -3.70 24.50
CA ASP A 111 -59.63 -3.35 24.93
C ASP A 111 -60.69 -3.74 23.89
N VAL A 112 -60.32 -3.76 22.60
CA VAL A 112 -61.26 -3.95 21.49
C VAL A 112 -60.95 -5.16 20.60
N ALA A 113 -59.83 -5.84 20.84
CA ALA A 113 -59.48 -7.08 20.12
C ALA A 113 -60.42 -8.24 20.48
N GLY A 114 -60.86 -8.31 21.74
CA GLY A 114 -61.64 -9.45 22.25
C GLY A 114 -60.77 -10.68 22.57
N THR A 115 -61.20 -11.48 23.56
CA THR A 115 -60.50 -12.72 23.95
C THR A 115 -61.06 -13.92 23.19
N ALA A 116 -60.19 -14.80 22.68
CA ALA A 116 -60.51 -15.98 21.87
C ALA A 116 -61.33 -17.10 22.57
N VAL A 117 -62.15 -16.79 23.59
CA VAL A 117 -62.93 -17.76 24.35
C VAL A 117 -64.41 -17.68 23.96
N PRO A 118 -65.10 -18.81 23.67
CA PRO A 118 -66.52 -18.78 23.34
C PRO A 118 -67.35 -18.41 24.58
N GLY A 119 -67.82 -17.16 24.67
CA GLY A 119 -68.59 -16.70 25.83
C GLY A 119 -69.09 -15.25 25.85
N GLY A 120 -68.77 -14.43 24.85
CA GLY A 120 -69.24 -13.03 24.79
C GLY A 120 -68.21 -12.06 25.35
N GLY A 121 -67.37 -11.53 24.45
CA GLY A 121 -66.55 -10.35 24.67
C GLY A 121 -66.90 -9.29 23.62
N TYR A 122 -66.70 -8.03 23.96
CA TYR A 122 -66.76 -6.94 23.00
C TYR A 122 -65.59 -7.07 22.01
N TYR A 123 -65.86 -6.89 20.72
CA TYR A 123 -64.82 -6.94 19.70
C TYR A 123 -65.10 -5.91 18.60
N ARG A 124 -64.03 -5.39 18.03
CA ARG A 124 -64.02 -4.54 16.83
C ARG A 124 -63.24 -5.23 15.73
N SER A 125 -63.67 -5.05 14.50
CA SER A 125 -62.95 -5.56 13.33
C SER A 125 -61.62 -4.83 13.18
N THR A 126 -60.65 -5.48 12.54
CA THR A 126 -59.39 -4.81 12.15
C THR A 126 -59.64 -3.61 11.24
N THR A 127 -60.72 -3.59 10.45
CA THR A 127 -61.14 -2.42 9.65
C THR A 127 -61.48 -1.19 10.50
N ASP A 128 -62.26 -1.38 11.57
CA ASP A 128 -62.64 -0.28 12.45
C ASP A 128 -61.42 0.29 13.18
N VAL A 129 -60.56 -0.59 13.68
CA VAL A 129 -59.32 -0.22 14.39
C VAL A 129 -58.36 0.48 13.43
N ALA A 130 -58.12 -0.07 12.24
CA ALA A 130 -57.27 0.53 11.21
C ALA A 130 -57.74 1.93 10.80
N ALA A 131 -59.06 2.11 10.59
CA ALA A 131 -59.61 3.42 10.22
C ALA A 131 -59.38 4.48 11.31
N ALA A 132 -59.57 4.11 12.59
CA ALA A 132 -59.32 5.02 13.71
C ALA A 132 -57.83 5.34 13.87
N VAL A 133 -56.95 4.33 13.73
CA VAL A 133 -55.50 4.50 13.87
C VAL A 133 -54.92 5.32 12.71
N ALA A 134 -55.33 5.07 11.45
CA ALA A 134 -54.85 5.79 10.27
C ALA A 134 -55.09 7.32 10.40
N GLN A 135 -56.29 7.72 10.82
CA GLN A 135 -56.65 9.12 11.06
C GLN A 135 -55.73 9.78 12.10
N ARG A 136 -55.29 9.01 13.10
CA ARG A 136 -54.45 9.50 14.20
C ARG A 136 -52.98 9.54 13.82
N LEU A 137 -52.49 8.59 13.04
CA LEU A 137 -51.13 8.63 12.46
C LEU A 137 -50.95 9.84 11.53
N ALA A 138 -52.01 10.28 10.86
CA ALA A 138 -52.05 11.49 10.02
C ALA A 138 -52.22 12.79 10.83
N ALA A 139 -52.44 12.73 12.15
CA ALA A 139 -52.62 13.90 13.00
C ALA A 139 -51.31 14.32 13.68
N ALA A 140 -51.05 15.63 13.70
CA ALA A 140 -49.82 16.20 14.26
C ALA A 140 -49.74 16.13 15.79
N ASP A 141 -50.85 15.89 16.48
CA ASP A 141 -50.95 15.91 17.94
C ASP A 141 -50.89 14.51 18.58
N LEU A 142 -50.61 13.46 17.79
CA LEU A 142 -50.55 12.10 18.31
C LEU A 142 -49.36 11.92 19.27
N LEU A 143 -48.18 12.43 18.91
CA LEU A 143 -46.99 12.35 19.75
C LEU A 143 -46.70 13.72 20.37
N PRO A 144 -46.63 13.84 21.70
CA PRO A 144 -46.56 15.14 22.39
C PRO A 144 -45.28 15.95 22.10
N ASN A 145 -44.22 15.32 21.59
CA ASN A 145 -42.93 15.96 21.29
C ASN A 145 -42.58 15.98 19.79
N LEU A 146 -43.49 15.49 18.94
CA LEU A 146 -43.34 15.56 17.48
C LEU A 146 -44.32 16.61 16.98
N GLU A 147 -43.83 17.75 16.51
CA GLU A 147 -44.69 18.85 16.03
C GLU A 147 -45.34 18.53 14.68
N HIS A 148 -45.09 17.33 14.13
CA HIS A 148 -45.49 16.89 12.81
C HIS A 148 -46.17 15.52 12.89
N PRO A 149 -47.09 15.19 11.97
CA PRO A 149 -47.69 13.87 11.93
C PRO A 149 -46.63 12.77 11.72
N ILE A 150 -46.92 11.57 12.21
CA ILE A 150 -46.04 10.40 12.05
C ILE A 150 -45.90 10.03 10.58
N SER A 151 -46.96 10.23 9.79
CA SER A 151 -46.99 10.02 8.34
C SER A 151 -46.05 10.91 7.53
N THR A 152 -45.38 11.89 8.16
CA THR A 152 -44.32 12.65 7.51
C THR A 152 -43.05 11.83 7.26
N LEU A 153 -42.87 10.69 7.93
CA LEU A 153 -41.72 9.81 7.78
C LEU A 153 -42.05 8.54 6.99
N PRO A 154 -41.04 7.81 6.49
CA PRO A 154 -41.20 6.45 5.98
C PRO A 154 -41.84 5.52 7.03
N LEU A 155 -42.81 4.69 6.61
CA LEU A 155 -43.62 3.86 7.52
C LEU A 155 -43.36 2.36 7.30
N HIS A 156 -43.10 1.64 8.38
CA HIS A 156 -43.06 0.17 8.43
C HIS A 156 -44.09 -0.37 9.41
N LEU A 157 -45.03 -1.18 8.90
CA LEU A 157 -46.06 -1.83 9.70
C LEU A 157 -45.73 -3.32 9.89
N ILE A 158 -45.71 -3.79 11.12
CA ILE A 158 -45.42 -5.17 11.49
C ILE A 158 -46.59 -5.72 12.30
N GLY A 159 -47.18 -6.81 11.81
CA GLY A 159 -48.35 -7.42 12.44
C GLY A 159 -48.21 -8.93 12.53
N HIS A 160 -48.44 -9.48 13.73
CA HIS A 160 -48.47 -10.94 13.94
C HIS A 160 -49.89 -11.48 14.09
N SER A 161 -50.16 -12.66 13.51
CA SER A 161 -51.47 -13.33 13.55
C SER A 161 -52.59 -12.42 13.04
N ARG A 162 -53.70 -12.22 13.77
CA ARG A 162 -54.74 -11.22 13.46
C ARG A 162 -54.21 -9.79 13.34
N GLY A 163 -53.09 -9.47 14.00
CA GLY A 163 -52.38 -8.21 13.85
C GLY A 163 -51.82 -8.00 12.43
N GLY A 164 -51.57 -9.08 11.68
CA GLY A 164 -51.23 -8.99 10.26
C GLY A 164 -52.36 -8.41 9.40
N SER A 165 -53.61 -8.80 9.69
CA SER A 165 -54.81 -8.20 9.06
C SER A 165 -54.93 -6.72 9.41
N LEU A 166 -54.70 -6.37 10.68
CA LEU A 166 -54.67 -4.97 11.11
C LEU A 166 -53.59 -4.17 10.39
N ALA A 167 -52.36 -4.68 10.28
CA ALA A 167 -51.27 -3.99 9.57
C ALA A 167 -51.59 -3.80 8.07
N GLY A 168 -52.13 -4.82 7.41
CA GLY A 168 -52.52 -4.74 5.99
C GLY A 168 -53.66 -3.76 5.73
N GLU A 169 -54.70 -3.76 6.57
CA GLU A 169 -55.83 -2.83 6.45
C GLU A 169 -55.47 -1.42 6.91
N LEU A 170 -54.56 -1.27 7.87
CA LEU A 170 -54.00 0.04 8.23
C LEU A 170 -53.29 0.67 7.02
N ALA A 171 -52.52 -0.12 6.25
CA ALA A 171 -51.90 0.37 5.03
C ALA A 171 -52.93 0.86 3.99
N HIS A 172 -54.06 0.15 3.83
CA HIS A 172 -55.16 0.58 2.97
C HIS A 172 -55.80 1.90 3.42
N GLN A 173 -56.11 2.01 4.71
CA GLN A 173 -56.73 3.22 5.28
C GLN A 173 -55.79 4.43 5.18
N LEU A 174 -54.48 4.24 5.36
CA LEU A 174 -53.46 5.26 5.07
C LEU A 174 -53.46 5.63 3.59
N GLY A 175 -53.58 4.67 2.68
CA GLY A 175 -53.65 4.90 1.24
C GLY A 175 -54.82 5.79 0.82
N LYS A 176 -55.99 5.63 1.42
CA LYS A 176 -57.16 6.51 1.17
C LYS A 176 -56.91 7.98 1.56
N LEU A 177 -56.07 8.20 2.57
CA LEU A 177 -55.63 9.55 2.96
C LEU A 177 -54.55 10.09 2.00
N GLY A 178 -54.04 9.27 1.08
CA GLY A 178 -52.94 9.62 0.20
C GLY A 178 -51.59 9.17 0.72
N ILE A 179 -51.48 8.43 1.82
CA ILE A 179 -50.19 8.10 2.45
C ILE A 179 -49.67 6.77 1.94
N TRP A 180 -48.42 6.76 1.48
CA TRP A 180 -47.72 5.52 1.15
C TRP A 180 -47.11 4.85 2.37
N VAL A 181 -47.10 3.52 2.34
CA VAL A 181 -46.42 2.69 3.34
C VAL A 181 -45.19 2.07 2.69
N ASP A 182 -44.02 2.23 3.32
CA ASP A 182 -42.75 1.78 2.76
C ASP A 182 -42.58 0.28 2.86
N GLN A 183 -43.03 -0.30 3.98
CA GLN A 183 -42.94 -1.72 4.23
C GLN A 183 -44.14 -2.21 5.04
N VAL A 184 -44.71 -3.33 4.62
CA VAL A 184 -45.57 -4.16 5.48
C VAL A 184 -44.86 -5.48 5.72
N THR A 185 -44.87 -5.95 6.97
CA THR A 185 -44.40 -7.28 7.34
C THR A 185 -45.50 -7.99 8.11
N THR A 186 -45.94 -9.13 7.58
CA THR A 186 -46.93 -9.98 8.24
C THR A 186 -46.26 -11.23 8.75
N LEU A 187 -46.48 -11.53 10.04
CA LEU A 187 -45.87 -12.65 10.74
C LEU A 187 -46.97 -13.66 11.09
N ASP A 188 -46.89 -14.83 10.48
CA ASP A 188 -47.85 -15.92 10.59
C ASP A 188 -49.31 -15.42 10.52
N PRO A 189 -49.70 -14.67 9.46
CA PRO A 189 -51.08 -14.22 9.36
C PRO A 189 -51.98 -15.42 9.12
N HIS A 190 -52.96 -15.63 9.99
CA HIS A 190 -53.91 -16.71 9.79
C HIS A 190 -55.31 -16.40 10.34
N PRO A 191 -56.35 -16.91 9.65
CA PRO A 191 -56.38 -17.23 8.22
C PRO A 191 -56.60 -15.96 7.40
N VAL A 192 -56.09 -15.98 6.18
CA VAL A 192 -56.00 -14.81 5.28
C VAL A 192 -57.35 -14.34 4.70
N ASP A 193 -58.41 -15.15 4.78
CA ASP A 193 -59.72 -14.90 4.14
C ASP A 193 -60.80 -14.31 5.07
N GLY A 194 -60.42 -13.35 5.91
CA GLY A 194 -61.32 -12.70 6.88
C GLY A 194 -61.14 -13.22 8.32
N VAL A 195 -59.93 -13.66 8.66
CA VAL A 195 -59.48 -14.13 9.99
C VAL A 195 -60.54 -14.94 10.75
N ARG A 196 -60.64 -16.22 10.44
CA ARG A 196 -61.36 -17.25 11.20
C ARG A 196 -60.43 -17.91 12.20
N GLU A 197 -60.67 -17.77 13.50
CA GLU A 197 -59.82 -18.45 14.47
C GLU A 197 -59.95 -19.98 14.35
N PRO A 198 -58.86 -20.74 14.08
CA PRO A 198 -58.91 -22.20 13.93
C PRO A 198 -59.47 -22.92 15.17
N LEU A 199 -59.25 -22.33 16.36
CA LEU A 199 -59.79 -22.81 17.63
C LEU A 199 -61.30 -22.55 17.79
N LEU A 200 -61.87 -21.68 16.96
CA LEU A 200 -63.27 -21.27 16.96
C LEU A 200 -63.90 -21.52 15.59
N THR A 201 -63.88 -22.78 15.12
CA THR A 201 -64.55 -23.17 13.87
C THR A 201 -65.97 -22.56 13.79
N ASN A 202 -66.21 -21.70 12.79
CA ASN A 202 -67.42 -20.88 12.54
C ASN A 202 -67.51 -19.49 13.20
N TYR A 203 -66.43 -18.94 13.77
CA TYR A 203 -66.39 -17.54 14.19
C TYR A 203 -65.64 -16.68 13.17
N ASP A 204 -66.30 -15.63 12.70
CA ASP A 204 -65.78 -14.61 11.78
C ASP A 204 -65.80 -13.28 12.53
N PHE A 205 -64.62 -12.71 12.77
CA PHE A 205 -64.46 -11.43 13.47
C PHE A 205 -64.87 -10.22 12.61
N GLY A 206 -65.18 -10.44 11.33
CA GLY A 206 -65.44 -9.38 10.36
C GLY A 206 -64.19 -8.59 10.01
N ASP A 207 -63.02 -9.20 10.17
CA ASP A 207 -61.73 -8.57 9.88
C ASP A 207 -61.50 -8.41 8.40
N ALA A 208 -60.64 -7.45 8.06
CA ALA A 208 -60.20 -7.26 6.69
C ALA A 208 -59.43 -8.49 6.18
N PRO A 209 -59.67 -8.92 4.93
CA PRO A 209 -58.88 -9.96 4.30
C PRO A 209 -57.43 -9.49 4.10
N MET A 210 -56.49 -10.43 4.10
CA MET A 210 -55.09 -10.14 3.78
C MET A 210 -54.97 -9.82 2.30
N THR A 211 -54.56 -8.60 1.97
CA THR A 211 -54.56 -8.09 0.60
C THR A 211 -53.45 -7.07 0.43
N SER A 212 -52.64 -7.23 -0.61
CA SER A 212 -51.61 -6.28 -0.99
C SER A 212 -52.21 -5.07 -1.74
N TRP A 213 -51.92 -3.88 -1.23
CA TRP A 213 -52.47 -2.61 -1.71
C TRP A 213 -51.45 -1.85 -2.57
N GLU A 214 -51.94 -1.06 -3.52
CA GLU A 214 -51.07 -0.33 -4.46
C GLU A 214 -50.15 0.72 -3.81
N ASN A 215 -50.51 1.22 -2.62
CA ASN A 215 -49.74 2.23 -1.88
C ASN A 215 -48.61 1.66 -0.98
N VAL A 216 -48.31 0.35 -1.06
CA VAL A 216 -47.32 -0.32 -0.20
C VAL A 216 -46.03 -0.64 -0.96
N ILE A 217 -44.90 0.03 -0.79
CA ILE A 217 -43.73 -0.22 -1.67
C ILE A 217 -43.23 -1.68 -1.58
N PHE A 218 -43.08 -2.22 -0.38
CA PHE A 218 -42.68 -3.61 -0.13
C PHE A 218 -43.63 -4.32 0.84
N TRP A 219 -43.93 -5.59 0.57
CA TRP A 219 -44.69 -6.45 1.48
C TRP A 219 -43.99 -7.79 1.61
N ASP A 220 -43.58 -8.11 2.82
CA ASP A 220 -42.99 -9.40 3.17
C ASP A 220 -43.97 -10.17 4.06
N ASN A 221 -44.22 -11.42 3.71
CA ASN A 221 -45.09 -12.31 4.46
C ASN A 221 -44.30 -13.52 4.93
N TYR A 222 -44.17 -13.67 6.24
CA TYR A 222 -43.52 -14.82 6.86
C TYR A 222 -44.61 -15.72 7.39
N TRP A 223 -44.74 -16.92 6.84
CA TRP A 223 -45.86 -17.82 7.15
C TRP A 223 -45.37 -19.25 7.32
N ARG A 224 -46.09 -20.07 8.08
CA ARG A 224 -45.72 -21.46 8.36
C ARG A 224 -46.79 -22.45 7.86
N THR A 225 -46.36 -23.65 7.48
CA THR A 225 -47.22 -24.71 6.92
C THR A 225 -47.24 -26.01 7.71
N GLU A 226 -46.32 -26.18 8.65
CA GLU A 226 -46.06 -27.43 9.35
C GLU A 226 -46.35 -27.24 10.83
N GLY A 227 -46.97 -28.24 11.46
CA GLY A 227 -47.17 -28.35 12.91
C GLY A 227 -47.83 -29.68 13.25
N SER A 228 -47.52 -30.22 14.42
CA SER A 228 -47.80 -31.61 14.79
C SER A 228 -49.01 -31.77 15.73
N LEU A 229 -49.58 -30.65 16.21
CA LEU A 229 -50.66 -30.63 17.20
C LEU A 229 -51.99 -30.10 16.65
N SER A 230 -53.10 -30.46 17.31
CA SER A 230 -54.45 -29.98 16.98
C SER A 230 -54.69 -28.47 17.21
N TYR A 231 -53.68 -27.76 17.72
CA TYR A 231 -53.68 -26.31 17.97
C TYR A 231 -52.77 -25.56 16.98
N ASP A 232 -52.31 -26.24 15.93
CA ASP A 232 -51.45 -25.62 14.94
C ASP A 232 -52.25 -24.67 14.03
N PHE A 233 -51.92 -23.38 14.13
CA PHE A 233 -52.42 -22.35 13.23
C PHE A 233 -51.60 -22.36 11.95
N THR A 234 -52.10 -22.99 10.90
CA THR A 234 -51.42 -22.95 9.60
C THR A 234 -51.56 -21.55 9.01
N GLY A 235 -50.44 -20.82 8.92
CA GLY A 235 -50.33 -19.62 8.11
C GLY A 235 -50.57 -19.91 6.63
N GLU A 236 -50.79 -18.87 5.85
CA GLU A 236 -50.99 -18.97 4.40
C GLU A 236 -50.16 -17.91 3.66
N PRO A 237 -49.78 -18.18 2.40
CA PRO A 237 -49.13 -17.16 1.58
C PRO A 237 -50.12 -16.02 1.30
N VAL A 238 -49.61 -14.79 1.22
CA VAL A 238 -50.39 -13.60 0.90
C VAL A 238 -50.18 -13.28 -0.57
N ALA A 239 -51.27 -13.28 -1.34
CA ALA A 239 -51.19 -13.04 -2.78
C ALA A 239 -50.49 -11.70 -3.10
N ASN A 240 -49.53 -11.78 -4.03
CA ASN A 240 -48.75 -10.62 -4.50
C ASN A 240 -47.92 -9.96 -3.39
N ALA A 241 -47.44 -10.75 -2.42
CA ALA A 241 -46.41 -10.38 -1.45
C ALA A 241 -45.13 -11.23 -1.67
N ALA A 242 -44.03 -10.86 -1.01
CA ALA A 242 -42.88 -11.76 -0.88
C ALA A 242 -43.16 -12.79 0.21
N ASP A 243 -43.56 -13.98 -0.20
CA ASP A 243 -43.86 -15.06 0.73
C ASP A 243 -42.60 -15.84 1.13
N PHE A 244 -42.28 -15.83 2.42
CA PHE A 244 -41.26 -16.62 3.07
C PHE A 244 -41.92 -17.72 3.89
N GLN A 245 -41.82 -18.96 3.42
CA GLN A 245 -42.31 -20.11 4.14
C GLN A 245 -41.30 -20.52 5.22
N LEU A 246 -41.71 -20.49 6.47
CA LEU A 246 -40.96 -20.99 7.62
C LEU A 246 -41.25 -22.50 7.79
N SER A 247 -40.24 -23.36 7.67
CA SER A 247 -40.38 -24.81 7.87
C SER A 247 -39.93 -25.20 9.28
N GLU A 248 -40.83 -25.84 10.03
CA GLU A 248 -40.58 -26.32 11.39
C GLU A 248 -39.60 -27.51 11.43
N SER A 249 -39.42 -28.22 10.31
CA SER A 249 -38.46 -29.31 10.20
C SER A 249 -37.03 -28.90 10.60
N VAL A 250 -36.70 -27.60 10.47
CA VAL A 250 -35.42 -27.00 10.90
C VAL A 250 -35.27 -26.89 12.43
N LEU A 251 -36.38 -26.78 13.18
CA LEU A 251 -36.42 -26.67 14.65
C LEU A 251 -36.72 -28.01 15.34
N SER A 252 -37.11 -29.03 14.57
CA SER A 252 -37.60 -30.31 15.09
C SER A 252 -36.57 -31.18 15.84
N ASP A 253 -35.27 -30.89 15.72
CA ASP A 253 -34.21 -31.52 16.54
C ASP A 253 -34.05 -30.86 17.93
N GLY A 254 -34.74 -29.74 18.19
CA GLY A 254 -34.58 -28.87 19.36
C GLY A 254 -35.77 -28.75 20.34
N GLY A 255 -36.84 -29.53 20.21
CA GLY A 255 -37.74 -29.81 21.34
C GLY A 255 -38.65 -28.69 21.90
N TYR A 256 -39.05 -27.66 21.15
CA TYR A 256 -40.13 -26.75 21.57
C TYR A 256 -41.51 -27.33 21.27
N ALA A 257 -42.41 -27.28 22.26
CA ALA A 257 -43.74 -27.90 22.21
C ALA A 257 -44.87 -26.90 21.97
N SER A 258 -44.57 -25.65 21.61
CA SER A 258 -45.57 -24.63 21.28
C SER A 258 -45.19 -23.91 19.99
N GLU A 259 -45.49 -24.59 18.88
CA GLU A 259 -45.21 -24.31 17.47
C GLU A 259 -45.54 -22.87 17.01
N HIS A 260 -46.46 -22.17 17.69
CA HIS A 260 -46.89 -20.79 17.35
C HIS A 260 -46.07 -19.65 17.99
N LEU A 261 -45.14 -19.94 18.92
CA LEU A 261 -44.31 -18.92 19.60
C LEU A 261 -42.93 -18.69 18.96
N ASP A 262 -42.58 -19.45 17.93
CA ASP A 262 -41.23 -19.46 17.35
C ASP A 262 -41.06 -18.52 16.15
N VAL A 263 -42.16 -18.07 15.53
CA VAL A 263 -42.18 -17.07 14.44
C VAL A 263 -41.34 -15.82 14.77
N PRO A 264 -41.36 -15.30 16.02
CA PRO A 264 -40.44 -14.28 16.48
C PRO A 264 -38.93 -14.53 16.27
N LEU A 265 -38.49 -15.78 16.39
CA LEU A 265 -37.08 -16.16 16.29
C LEU A 265 -36.56 -16.04 14.86
N TRP A 266 -37.41 -16.36 13.88
CA TRP A 266 -37.10 -16.23 12.46
C TRP A 266 -36.98 -14.79 11.99
N TYR A 267 -37.64 -13.86 12.70
CA TYR A 267 -37.62 -12.43 12.41
C TYR A 267 -36.43 -11.67 13.03
N HIS A 268 -35.78 -12.25 14.06
CA HIS A 268 -34.60 -11.68 14.71
C HIS A 268 -33.34 -11.71 13.82
N GLY A 269 -33.47 -12.15 12.58
CA GLY A 269 -32.40 -12.05 11.60
C GLY A 269 -31.21 -12.97 11.84
N THR A 270 -31.48 -14.16 12.33
CA THR A 270 -30.49 -15.23 12.48
C THR A 270 -30.67 -16.34 11.45
N ILE A 271 -31.20 -16.05 10.25
CA ILE A 271 -31.05 -17.00 9.14
C ILE A 271 -29.70 -16.75 8.46
N ASP A 272 -28.63 -17.30 9.04
CA ASP A 272 -27.43 -17.57 8.26
C ASP A 272 -27.74 -18.72 7.28
N THR A 273 -28.12 -18.38 6.05
CA THR A 273 -28.25 -19.35 4.95
C THR A 273 -26.90 -19.68 4.30
N SER A 274 -25.80 -19.05 4.72
CA SER A 274 -24.50 -19.14 4.03
C SER A 274 -23.76 -20.46 4.28
N THR A 275 -24.19 -21.23 5.29
CA THR A 275 -23.63 -22.56 5.55
C THR A 275 -24.68 -23.66 5.42
N ASN A 276 -24.31 -24.69 4.66
CA ASN A 276 -25.00 -25.97 4.62
C ASN A 276 -24.19 -26.97 5.46
N PRO A 277 -24.71 -27.48 6.60
CA PRO A 277 -26.02 -27.22 7.18
C PRO A 277 -26.02 -25.95 8.07
N PRO A 278 -27.21 -25.40 8.43
CA PRO A 278 -27.33 -24.28 9.36
C PRO A 278 -26.66 -24.62 10.70
N ALA A 279 -26.03 -23.61 11.33
CA ALA A 279 -25.48 -23.78 12.66
C ALA A 279 -26.61 -23.82 13.71
N ASP A 280 -27.01 -25.03 14.09
CA ASP A 280 -27.46 -25.31 15.45
C ASP A 280 -26.62 -26.49 15.97
N ASP A 281 -25.88 -26.27 17.06
CA ASP A 281 -25.16 -27.33 17.77
C ASP A 281 -25.95 -27.87 18.99
N GLY A 282 -27.28 -27.83 18.91
CA GLY A 282 -28.05 -29.06 18.96
C GLY A 282 -28.63 -29.52 20.29
N TRP A 283 -28.67 -28.74 21.38
CA TRP A 283 -29.34 -29.21 22.63
C TRP A 283 -30.02 -28.13 23.52
N VAL A 284 -30.79 -27.18 22.92
CA VAL A 284 -32.04 -26.52 23.44
C VAL A 284 -32.02 -25.61 24.70
N GLU A 285 -32.49 -24.34 24.60
CA GLU A 285 -33.22 -23.56 25.68
C GLU A 285 -33.71 -22.16 25.18
N ILE A 286 -34.96 -21.69 25.45
CA ILE A 286 -35.43 -20.29 25.20
C ILE A 286 -36.13 -19.73 26.46
N PRO A 287 -35.39 -19.15 27.43
CA PRO A 287 -36.03 -18.27 28.41
C PRO A 287 -35.18 -17.09 28.97
N ASN A 288 -35.84 -15.94 29.11
CA ASN A 288 -35.65 -14.75 29.96
C ASN A 288 -34.31 -13.97 30.05
N ASN A 289 -33.16 -14.50 29.64
CA ASN A 289 -31.85 -13.81 29.65
C ASN A 289 -31.21 -13.79 28.25
N TRP A 290 -32.05 -13.87 27.24
CA TRP A 290 -31.75 -14.25 25.86
C TRP A 290 -31.46 -13.07 24.92
N TYR A 291 -31.32 -11.87 25.48
CA TYR A 291 -31.23 -10.58 24.78
C TYR A 291 -29.95 -9.80 25.11
N ASP A 292 -28.95 -10.43 25.75
CA ASP A 292 -27.72 -9.79 26.27
C ASP A 292 -26.43 -10.25 25.55
N ALA A 293 -26.48 -10.62 24.26
CA ALA A 293 -25.32 -11.08 23.49
C ALA A 293 -25.11 -10.27 22.20
N PRO A 294 -23.87 -10.18 21.65
CA PRO A 294 -23.59 -9.40 20.43
C PRO A 294 -24.40 -9.94 19.25
N HIS A 295 -25.25 -9.07 18.69
CA HIS A 295 -26.09 -9.38 17.54
C HIS A 295 -25.32 -9.23 16.23
N PRO A 296 -25.64 -10.02 15.17
CA PRO A 296 -25.14 -9.74 13.83
C PRO A 296 -25.60 -8.35 13.36
N PRO A 297 -24.82 -7.67 12.51
CA PRO A 297 -25.17 -6.38 11.91
C PRO A 297 -26.60 -6.35 11.33
N ARG A 298 -27.30 -5.21 11.39
CA ARG A 298 -28.72 -5.12 10.98
C ARG A 298 -28.92 -5.38 9.48
N ASP A 299 -27.85 -5.25 8.69
CA ASP A 299 -27.82 -5.63 7.28
C ASP A 299 -27.67 -7.14 7.03
N GLU A 300 -27.33 -7.90 8.06
CA GLU A 300 -27.37 -9.37 8.11
C GLU A 300 -28.65 -9.89 8.79
N SER A 301 -29.29 -9.07 9.63
CA SER A 301 -30.48 -9.48 10.39
C SER A 301 -31.81 -9.19 9.69
N GLY A 302 -32.48 -10.22 9.16
CA GLY A 302 -33.96 -10.39 9.12
C GLY A 302 -34.77 -9.53 8.16
N PHE A 303 -34.28 -8.36 7.81
CA PHE A 303 -34.89 -7.45 6.86
C PHE A 303 -34.18 -7.59 5.53
N ALA A 304 -34.39 -8.71 4.83
CA ALA A 304 -33.70 -8.99 3.57
C ALA A 304 -33.82 -7.80 2.60
N TYR A 305 -34.96 -7.10 2.63
CA TYR A 305 -35.30 -6.04 1.69
C TYR A 305 -35.94 -4.79 2.32
N SER A 306 -35.78 -4.55 3.63
CA SER A 306 -36.38 -3.37 4.25
C SER A 306 -35.82 -2.10 3.66
N ARG A 307 -36.74 -1.26 3.17
CA ARG A 307 -36.39 0.06 2.68
C ARG A 307 -35.85 0.96 3.78
N ILE A 308 -36.40 0.90 5.00
CA ILE A 308 -35.90 1.67 6.16
C ILE A 308 -34.42 1.33 6.43
N MET A 309 -33.95 0.16 6.03
CA MET A 309 -32.54 -0.22 6.13
C MET A 309 -31.67 0.23 4.97
N GLY A 310 -32.19 1.01 4.04
CA GLY A 310 -31.50 1.38 2.81
C GLY A 310 -31.21 0.17 1.90
N LYS A 311 -31.85 -0.99 2.15
CA LYS A 311 -31.68 -2.16 1.29
C LYS A 311 -32.60 -2.04 0.08
N THR A 312 -32.05 -2.39 -1.07
CA THR A 312 -32.82 -2.58 -2.29
C THR A 312 -33.25 -4.03 -2.37
N ARG A 313 -34.54 -4.26 -2.59
CA ARG A 313 -35.01 -5.56 -3.08
C ARG A 313 -34.34 -5.86 -4.43
N ALA A 314 -34.09 -7.13 -4.72
CA ALA A 314 -33.72 -7.55 -6.07
C ALA A 314 -34.86 -7.16 -7.06
N ALA A 315 -34.76 -7.51 -8.34
CA ALA A 315 -35.62 -7.02 -9.43
C ALA A 315 -37.11 -7.44 -9.37
N ASP A 316 -37.78 -7.25 -8.22
CA ASP A 316 -39.14 -7.70 -7.88
C ASP A 316 -39.80 -6.91 -6.71
N GLY A 317 -39.32 -5.70 -6.37
CA GLY A 317 -40.04 -4.83 -5.41
C GLY A 317 -41.50 -4.67 -5.82
N LEU A 318 -42.51 -4.68 -4.95
CA LEU A 318 -43.89 -4.91 -5.42
C LEU A 318 -44.44 -3.85 -6.41
N LEU A 319 -43.83 -2.67 -6.50
CA LEU A 319 -44.30 -1.55 -7.32
C LEU A 319 -43.55 -1.52 -8.67
N GLU A 320 -44.28 -1.33 -9.78
CA GLU A 320 -43.70 -1.38 -11.13
C GLU A 320 -42.54 -0.39 -11.34
N SER A 321 -42.67 0.84 -10.81
CA SER A 321 -41.60 1.86 -10.89
C SER A 321 -40.33 1.49 -10.11
N PHE A 322 -40.37 0.41 -9.32
CA PHE A 322 -39.27 -0.16 -8.55
C PHE A 322 -38.87 -1.55 -9.07
N GLY A 323 -39.33 -1.92 -10.27
CA GLY A 323 -39.05 -3.21 -10.89
C GLY A 323 -40.04 -4.32 -10.54
N GLY A 324 -41.19 -3.99 -9.96
CA GLY A 324 -42.22 -4.95 -9.59
C GLY A 324 -43.08 -5.49 -10.70
N ASP A 325 -43.47 -6.75 -10.56
CA ASP A 325 -44.40 -7.45 -11.45
C ASP A 325 -45.69 -7.94 -10.73
N ALA A 326 -45.78 -7.72 -9.42
CA ALA A 326 -46.90 -8.14 -8.59
C ALA A 326 -48.16 -7.28 -8.85
N VAL A 327 -49.31 -7.93 -9.10
CA VAL A 327 -50.59 -7.23 -9.35
C VAL A 327 -51.27 -6.90 -8.03
N ARG A 328 -51.59 -5.63 -7.78
CA ARG A 328 -52.10 -5.17 -6.48
C ARG A 328 -53.54 -4.71 -6.53
N GLN A 329 -54.20 -4.67 -5.37
CA GLN A 329 -55.51 -4.04 -5.26
C GLN A 329 -55.38 -2.51 -5.28
N GLN A 330 -56.24 -1.88 -6.07
CA GLN A 330 -56.28 -0.43 -6.17
C GLN A 330 -56.82 0.20 -4.90
N VAL A 331 -56.26 1.35 -4.56
CA VAL A 331 -56.69 2.26 -3.52
C VAL A 331 -57.53 3.35 -4.17
N ASP A 332 -58.59 3.76 -3.49
CA ASP A 332 -59.37 4.92 -3.90
C ASP A 332 -58.68 6.20 -3.39
N TRP A 333 -58.02 6.92 -4.30
CA TRP A 333 -57.31 8.17 -4.01
C TRP A 333 -58.21 9.41 -4.00
N SER A 334 -59.54 9.26 -4.03
CA SER A 334 -60.45 10.42 -4.13
C SER A 334 -60.39 11.38 -2.93
N ASP A 335 -60.03 10.88 -1.75
CA ASP A 335 -59.83 11.64 -0.52
C ASP A 335 -58.34 11.85 -0.19
N ALA A 336 -57.43 11.50 -1.11
CA ALA A 336 -56.00 11.62 -0.90
C ALA A 336 -55.57 13.08 -0.86
N THR A 337 -54.80 13.47 0.15
CA THR A 337 -54.32 14.85 0.32
C THR A 337 -52.84 14.96 0.63
N TRP A 338 -52.16 13.81 0.81
CA TRP A 338 -50.76 13.77 1.19
C TRP A 338 -49.85 13.76 -0.04
N PRO A 339 -48.84 14.64 -0.12
CA PRO A 339 -47.77 14.52 -1.10
C PRO A 339 -46.79 13.42 -0.64
N ASN A 340 -46.29 12.63 -1.58
CA ASN A 340 -45.41 11.50 -1.28
C ASN A 340 -44.11 11.54 -2.04
N LEU A 341 -43.06 11.17 -1.32
CA LEU A 341 -41.73 10.94 -1.84
C LEU A 341 -41.39 9.45 -1.62
N LEU A 342 -41.01 8.76 -2.68
CA LEU A 342 -40.97 7.29 -2.71
C LEU A 342 -39.61 6.69 -3.04
N ALA A 343 -38.62 7.45 -3.50
CA ALA A 343 -37.25 6.95 -3.61
C ALA A 343 -36.32 8.07 -4.01
N VAL A 344 -35.66 8.69 -3.06
CA VAL A 344 -34.58 9.64 -3.37
C VAL A 344 -33.27 8.88 -3.48
N THR A 345 -32.52 9.13 -4.56
CA THR A 345 -31.22 8.50 -4.80
C THR A 345 -30.27 9.48 -5.47
N THR A 346 -28.97 9.20 -5.33
CA THR A 346 -27.91 9.89 -6.07
C THR A 346 -26.89 8.87 -6.58
N PRO A 347 -26.35 9.02 -7.79
CA PRO A 347 -25.29 8.14 -8.31
C PRO A 347 -23.91 8.42 -7.68
N LEU A 348 -23.79 9.38 -6.76
CA LEU A 348 -22.53 9.75 -6.10
C LEU A 348 -22.14 8.83 -4.93
N GLU A 349 -22.70 7.61 -4.86
CA GLU A 349 -22.34 6.66 -3.81
C GLU A 349 -20.82 6.44 -3.80
N ASN A 350 -20.20 6.62 -2.63
CA ASN A 350 -18.76 6.48 -2.42
C ASN A 350 -17.90 7.35 -3.37
N THR A 351 -18.49 8.40 -3.95
CA THR A 351 -17.79 9.35 -4.83
C THR A 351 -17.56 10.65 -4.08
N ILE A 352 -16.30 11.04 -3.94
CA ILE A 352 -15.93 12.34 -3.39
C ILE A 352 -16.33 13.43 -4.37
N THR A 353 -17.06 14.42 -3.89
CA THR A 353 -17.34 15.64 -4.64
C THR A 353 -16.79 16.87 -3.90
N SER A 354 -16.36 17.89 -4.65
CA SER A 354 -15.89 19.14 -4.06
C SER A 354 -17.05 20.12 -3.85
N PRO A 355 -16.96 21.03 -2.86
CA PRO A 355 -17.91 22.11 -2.70
C PRO A 355 -18.17 22.86 -4.02
N GLY A 356 -19.44 23.10 -4.34
CA GLY A 356 -19.89 23.76 -5.56
C GLY A 356 -20.09 22.85 -6.77
N ASN A 357 -19.67 21.59 -6.71
CA ASN A 357 -19.94 20.64 -7.79
C ASN A 357 -21.44 20.29 -7.87
N PRO A 358 -21.96 20.02 -9.07
CA PRO A 358 -23.35 19.58 -9.23
C PRO A 358 -23.60 18.19 -8.65
N ILE A 359 -24.67 18.05 -7.86
CA ILE A 359 -25.17 16.80 -7.28
C ILE A 359 -26.40 16.36 -8.09
N PRO A 360 -26.29 15.30 -8.91
CA PRO A 360 -27.44 14.70 -9.58
C PRO A 360 -28.32 13.96 -8.56
N ILE A 361 -29.63 14.19 -8.64
CA ILE A 361 -30.63 13.61 -7.74
C ILE A 361 -31.75 13.01 -8.59
N GLN A 362 -32.14 11.78 -8.28
CA GLN A 362 -33.32 11.14 -8.86
C GLN A 362 -34.33 10.90 -7.74
N PHE A 363 -35.61 11.16 -8.03
CA PHE A 363 -36.67 10.91 -7.06
C PHE A 363 -37.98 10.48 -7.71
N ASN A 364 -38.74 9.64 -6.99
CA ASN A 364 -40.10 9.25 -7.35
C ASN A 364 -41.09 9.98 -6.43
N TYR A 365 -42.19 10.49 -6.99
CA TYR A 365 -43.21 11.19 -6.22
C TYR A 365 -44.63 10.89 -6.71
N GLN A 366 -45.61 11.15 -5.84
CA GLN A 366 -47.04 11.20 -6.18
C GLN A 366 -47.72 12.23 -5.28
N ASP A 367 -48.58 13.05 -5.87
CA ASP A 367 -49.39 14.02 -5.13
C ASP A 367 -50.74 14.16 -5.83
N ALA A 368 -51.79 13.58 -5.27
CA ALA A 368 -53.04 13.33 -6.01
C ALA A 368 -53.97 14.54 -6.08
N ASP A 369 -53.89 15.48 -5.13
CA ASP A 369 -54.85 16.58 -4.98
C ASP A 369 -54.32 17.93 -5.45
N SER A 370 -53.02 18.18 -5.31
CA SER A 370 -52.41 19.48 -5.61
C SER A 370 -51.00 19.35 -6.18
N SER A 371 -50.40 20.49 -6.54
CA SER A 371 -48.99 20.54 -6.93
C SER A 371 -48.13 20.72 -5.68
N ALA A 372 -46.99 20.04 -5.63
CA ALA A 372 -46.05 20.12 -4.52
C ALA A 372 -44.72 20.78 -4.90
N THR A 373 -43.92 21.07 -3.89
CA THR A 373 -42.52 21.47 -4.00
C THR A 373 -41.65 20.45 -3.27
N VAL A 374 -40.56 20.02 -3.91
CA VAL A 374 -39.54 19.18 -3.28
C VAL A 374 -38.32 20.03 -2.94
N ARG A 375 -37.90 20.00 -1.67
CA ARG A 375 -36.72 20.67 -1.11
C ARG A 375 -35.64 19.63 -0.84
N PHE A 376 -34.44 19.86 -1.37
CA PHE A 376 -33.28 18.97 -1.20
C PHE A 376 -32.24 19.59 -0.28
N GLN A 377 -31.70 18.80 0.63
CA GLN A 377 -30.78 19.24 1.67
C GLN A 377 -29.71 18.16 1.92
N LEU A 378 -28.53 18.58 2.37
CA LEU A 378 -27.54 17.68 2.93
C LEU A 378 -27.59 17.74 4.45
N ASP A 379 -27.91 16.62 5.06
CA ASP A 379 -28.01 16.45 6.49
C ASP A 379 -26.71 15.84 7.03
N THR A 380 -26.25 16.29 8.18
CA THR A 380 -25.07 15.71 8.86
C THR A 380 -25.40 14.45 9.65
N ASP A 381 -26.68 14.23 9.92
CA ASP A 381 -27.21 13.01 10.50
C ASP A 381 -28.40 12.54 9.65
N GLN A 382 -29.31 11.75 10.21
CA GLN A 382 -30.52 11.32 9.51
C GLN A 382 -31.78 11.85 10.18
N ASN A 383 -31.71 12.98 10.88
CA ASN A 383 -32.82 13.51 11.66
C ASN A 383 -33.41 14.78 11.02
N PRO A 384 -34.54 14.67 10.29
CA PRO A 384 -35.11 15.77 9.49
C PRO A 384 -35.81 16.84 10.34
N PHE A 385 -35.76 16.72 11.67
CA PHE A 385 -36.44 17.63 12.59
C PHE A 385 -35.47 18.51 13.39
N ASN A 386 -34.16 18.33 13.21
CA ASN A 386 -33.19 19.24 13.80
C ASN A 386 -32.89 20.40 12.82
N THR A 387 -31.77 21.10 12.97
CA THR A 387 -31.43 22.26 12.11
C THR A 387 -29.99 22.19 11.62
N ASN A 388 -29.47 20.99 11.39
CA ASN A 388 -28.09 20.74 10.99
C ASN A 388 -27.90 20.64 9.46
N GLU A 389 -28.94 20.91 8.67
CA GLU A 389 -28.99 20.64 7.25
C GLU A 389 -28.51 21.82 6.38
N TYR A 390 -27.93 21.50 5.23
CA TYR A 390 -27.47 22.46 4.21
C TYR A 390 -28.39 22.41 3.00
N LEU A 391 -29.08 23.50 2.70
CA LEU A 391 -29.98 23.61 1.55
C LEU A 391 -29.22 23.48 0.22
N LEU A 392 -29.64 22.52 -0.62
CA LEU A 392 -29.16 22.38 -1.99
C LEU A 392 -30.03 23.17 -2.98
N GLY A 393 -31.36 23.16 -2.77
CA GLY A 393 -32.32 23.84 -3.65
C GLY A 393 -33.72 23.24 -3.59
N THR A 394 -34.60 23.70 -4.47
CA THR A 394 -36.00 23.26 -4.56
C THR A 394 -36.43 23.05 -6.01
N THR A 395 -37.38 22.14 -6.25
CA THR A 395 -38.06 21.97 -7.54
C THR A 395 -39.57 21.86 -7.34
N ALA A 396 -40.35 22.45 -8.24
CA ALA A 396 -41.79 22.24 -8.28
C ALA A 396 -42.12 20.91 -8.98
N VAL A 397 -43.23 20.30 -8.58
CA VAL A 397 -43.79 19.08 -9.18
C VAL A 397 -45.30 19.20 -9.36
N ASP A 398 -45.82 18.64 -10.45
CA ASP A 398 -47.25 18.74 -10.79
C ASP A 398 -48.09 17.68 -10.05
N ALA A 399 -49.38 17.97 -9.84
CA ALA A 399 -50.33 17.00 -9.31
C ALA A 399 -50.44 15.76 -10.22
N THR A 400 -50.40 14.57 -9.64
CA THR A 400 -50.49 13.29 -10.33
C THR A 400 -51.07 12.20 -9.44
N VAL A 401 -52.03 11.44 -9.99
CA VAL A 401 -52.58 10.23 -9.37
C VAL A 401 -51.73 8.98 -9.62
N THR A 402 -50.69 9.08 -10.44
CA THR A 402 -49.72 7.99 -10.69
C THR A 402 -48.33 8.39 -10.21
N VAL A 403 -47.52 7.43 -9.79
CA VAL A 403 -46.12 7.68 -9.42
C VAL A 403 -45.33 8.13 -10.65
N LEU A 404 -44.65 9.28 -10.54
CA LEU A 404 -43.75 9.81 -11.56
C LEU A 404 -42.32 9.80 -11.06
N SER A 405 -41.37 9.65 -12.00
CA SER A 405 -39.94 9.75 -11.72
C SER A 405 -39.38 11.03 -12.32
N GLN A 406 -38.55 11.74 -11.55
CA GLN A 406 -37.92 12.98 -11.96
C GLN A 406 -36.44 13.00 -11.61
N GLN A 407 -35.67 13.72 -12.43
CA GLN A 407 -34.25 13.95 -12.20
C GLN A 407 -33.98 15.44 -12.16
N VAL A 408 -33.16 15.85 -11.21
CA VAL A 408 -32.70 17.22 -11.05
C VAL A 408 -31.20 17.24 -10.75
N THR A 409 -30.59 18.40 -10.92
CA THR A 409 -29.20 18.62 -10.54
C THR A 409 -29.16 19.87 -9.68
N MET A 410 -28.62 19.73 -8.47
CA MET A 410 -28.47 20.82 -7.51
C MET A 410 -27.00 21.15 -7.33
N THR A 411 -26.69 22.35 -6.85
CA THR A 411 -25.31 22.78 -6.59
C THR A 411 -25.26 23.44 -5.23
N ALA A 412 -24.23 23.15 -4.45
CA ALA A 412 -24.05 23.81 -3.16
C ALA A 412 -22.63 24.37 -3.00
N PRO A 413 -22.43 25.68 -3.17
CA PRO A 413 -21.10 26.29 -3.24
C PRO A 413 -20.35 26.40 -1.91
N GLU A 414 -21.02 26.22 -0.77
CA GLU A 414 -20.45 26.58 0.55
C GLU A 414 -20.64 25.48 1.62
N ILE A 415 -20.70 24.21 1.22
CA ILE A 415 -20.81 23.11 2.19
C ILE A 415 -19.40 22.75 2.71
N PRO A 416 -19.20 22.63 4.03
CA PRO A 416 -17.95 22.11 4.61
C PRO A 416 -17.64 20.69 4.13
N SER A 417 -16.38 20.27 4.24
CA SER A 417 -16.04 18.86 4.05
C SER A 417 -16.63 18.01 5.17
N GLY A 418 -17.11 16.84 4.81
CA GLY A 418 -17.92 16.01 5.68
C GLY A 418 -18.62 14.89 4.93
N THR A 419 -19.15 13.95 5.70
CA THR A 419 -20.04 12.91 5.21
C THR A 419 -21.48 13.34 5.48
N TYR A 420 -22.29 13.37 4.43
CA TYR A 420 -23.66 13.86 4.47
C TYR A 420 -24.65 12.81 3.98
N ARG A 421 -25.92 12.99 4.38
CA ARG A 421 -27.07 12.25 3.90
C ARG A 421 -27.93 13.16 3.04
N LEU A 422 -28.35 12.69 1.88
CA LEU A 422 -29.27 13.46 1.03
C LEU A 422 -30.69 13.35 1.59
N LEU A 423 -31.17 14.44 2.16
CA LEU A 423 -32.55 14.59 2.61
C LEU A 423 -33.37 15.27 1.53
N ALA A 424 -34.59 14.79 1.34
CA ALA A 424 -35.58 15.45 0.52
C ALA A 424 -36.92 15.53 1.26
N GLU A 425 -37.55 16.70 1.18
CA GLU A 425 -38.86 16.98 1.74
C GLU A 425 -39.78 17.40 0.59
N ILE A 426 -40.89 16.68 0.41
CA ILE A 426 -41.99 17.13 -0.43
C ILE A 426 -43.05 17.80 0.44
N TYR A 427 -43.56 18.95 0.01
CA TYR A 427 -44.66 19.64 0.69
C TYR A 427 -45.56 20.37 -0.30
N ASP A 428 -46.83 20.50 0.04
CA ASP A 428 -47.87 21.03 -0.84
C ASP A 428 -48.51 22.32 -0.29
N GLU A 429 -49.55 22.81 -0.97
CA GLU A 429 -50.31 23.99 -0.53
C GLU A 429 -51.26 23.72 0.64
N THR A 430 -51.58 22.44 0.91
CA THR A 430 -52.42 22.04 2.05
C THR A 430 -51.63 22.02 3.36
N GLY A 431 -50.30 22.14 3.29
CA GLY A 431 -49.38 22.16 4.42
C GLY A 431 -48.94 20.76 4.86
N GLN A 432 -49.27 19.75 4.08
CA GLN A 432 -48.85 18.37 4.27
C GLN A 432 -47.46 18.20 3.69
N ARG A 433 -46.70 17.27 4.27
CA ARG A 433 -45.31 17.04 3.87
C ARG A 433 -44.84 15.65 4.17
N ARG A 434 -43.83 15.20 3.44
CA ARG A 434 -43.19 13.91 3.65
C ARG A 434 -41.69 14.00 3.39
N TYR A 435 -40.92 13.31 4.21
CA TYR A 435 -39.46 13.24 4.11
C TYR A 435 -39.04 11.86 3.59
N ASP A 436 -37.94 11.84 2.84
CA ASP A 436 -37.25 10.63 2.43
C ASP A 436 -35.74 10.92 2.40
N TYR A 437 -34.94 9.91 2.74
CA TYR A 437 -33.50 9.99 2.69
C TYR A 437 -32.97 9.06 1.61
N ALA A 438 -31.95 9.53 0.88
CA ALA A 438 -31.22 8.63 0.01
C ALA A 438 -30.44 7.61 0.84
N PRO A 439 -30.38 6.34 0.39
CA PRO A 439 -29.58 5.32 1.06
C PRO A 439 -28.07 5.61 0.95
N GLN A 440 -27.64 6.34 -0.09
CA GLN A 440 -26.25 6.71 -0.31
C GLN A 440 -25.78 7.82 0.64
N SER A 441 -24.53 7.70 1.13
CA SER A 441 -23.79 8.83 1.69
C SER A 441 -23.21 9.69 0.57
N ILE A 442 -23.10 11.00 0.81
CA ILE A 442 -22.40 11.94 -0.05
C ILE A 442 -21.16 12.43 0.69
N LEU A 443 -19.99 12.20 0.09
CA LEU A 443 -18.71 12.64 0.62
C LEU A 443 -18.34 13.97 0.00
N ILE A 444 -18.21 15.00 0.82
CA ILE A 444 -17.68 16.30 0.40
C ILE A 444 -16.27 16.44 0.94
N ASN A 445 -15.31 16.62 0.03
CA ASN A 445 -13.91 16.85 0.39
C ASN A 445 -13.28 17.84 -0.61
N ARG A 446 -12.45 18.77 -0.14
CA ARG A 446 -11.69 19.65 -1.04
C ARG A 446 -10.43 18.93 -1.49
N VAL A 447 -9.95 19.32 -2.67
CA VAL A 447 -8.67 18.84 -3.17
C VAL A 447 -7.54 19.54 -2.41
N PRO A 448 -6.49 18.81 -1.97
CA PRO A 448 -5.36 19.41 -1.28
C PRO A 448 -4.58 20.35 -2.18
N THR A 449 -3.77 21.22 -1.59
CA THR A 449 -2.96 22.21 -2.31
C THR A 449 -1.48 21.88 -2.25
N LEU A 450 -0.77 22.25 -3.33
CA LEU A 450 0.68 22.29 -3.41
C LEU A 450 1.06 23.41 -4.38
N ALA A 451 2.01 24.25 -4.00
CA ALA A 451 2.52 25.32 -4.87
C ALA A 451 3.11 24.73 -6.17
N THR A 452 3.16 25.53 -7.23
CA THR A 452 3.78 25.12 -8.48
C THR A 452 5.28 24.87 -8.26
N LEU A 453 5.77 23.74 -8.76
CA LEU A 453 7.17 23.37 -8.70
C LEU A 453 7.88 23.86 -9.98
N ALA A 454 9.10 24.37 -9.83
CA ALA A 454 9.91 24.84 -10.94
C ALA A 454 10.88 23.75 -11.39
N ASP A 455 11.19 23.74 -12.69
CA ASP A 455 12.22 22.87 -13.23
C ASP A 455 13.60 23.21 -12.65
N LEU A 456 14.46 22.20 -12.54
CA LEU A 456 15.79 22.30 -11.97
C LEU A 456 16.84 21.76 -12.96
N GLU A 457 18.01 22.36 -12.94
CA GLU A 457 19.20 21.83 -13.60
C GLU A 457 20.25 21.49 -12.55
N VAL A 458 20.84 20.30 -12.66
CA VAL A 458 21.94 19.84 -11.79
C VAL A 458 23.00 19.17 -12.65
N ASP A 459 24.23 19.13 -12.17
CA ASP A 459 25.29 18.34 -12.80
C ASP A 459 25.17 16.88 -12.34
N GLU A 460 25.66 15.93 -13.15
CA GLU A 460 25.84 14.57 -12.66
C GLU A 460 26.82 14.54 -11.49
N ASP A 461 26.70 13.50 -10.66
CA ASP A 461 27.45 13.35 -9.42
C ASP A 461 27.31 14.51 -8.42
N ALA A 462 26.37 15.43 -8.65
CA ALA A 462 26.01 16.43 -7.68
C ALA A 462 25.56 15.76 -6.38
N GLY A 463 25.99 16.34 -5.26
CA GLY A 463 25.57 15.88 -3.94
C GLY A 463 24.06 16.04 -3.71
N LEU A 464 23.63 15.77 -2.48
CA LEU A 464 22.22 15.85 -2.08
C LEU A 464 21.58 17.18 -2.50
N GLN A 465 20.50 17.06 -3.28
CA GLN A 465 19.62 18.17 -3.62
C GLN A 465 18.47 18.22 -2.62
N GLU A 466 18.12 19.42 -2.15
CA GLU A 466 16.98 19.66 -1.26
C GLU A 466 16.10 20.76 -1.84
N ILE A 467 14.85 20.41 -2.14
CA ILE A 467 13.84 21.32 -2.68
C ILE A 467 12.77 21.57 -1.62
N ALA A 468 12.51 22.84 -1.33
CA ALA A 468 11.40 23.23 -0.47
C ALA A 468 10.07 23.06 -1.22
N LEU A 469 9.14 22.34 -0.60
CA LEU A 469 7.75 22.24 -1.02
C LEU A 469 6.94 23.21 -0.15
N ASP A 470 6.22 24.13 -0.78
CA ASP A 470 5.43 25.16 -0.10
C ASP A 470 3.94 25.08 -0.50
N GLY A 471 3.08 25.76 0.28
CA GLY A 471 1.66 25.86 -0.03
C GLY A 471 0.91 24.55 0.14
N ILE A 472 1.42 23.67 1.01
CA ILE A 472 0.78 22.41 1.38
C ILE A 472 -0.41 22.73 2.29
N SER A 473 -1.59 22.21 1.94
CA SER A 473 -2.77 22.21 2.80
C SER A 473 -3.75 21.13 2.36
N ALA A 474 -4.72 20.80 3.21
CA ALA A 474 -5.83 19.92 2.85
C ALA A 474 -6.87 20.58 1.93
N GLY A 475 -6.72 21.88 1.63
CA GLY A 475 -7.62 22.63 0.76
C GLY A 475 -8.55 23.56 1.53
N GLY A 476 -8.63 24.83 1.11
CA GLY A 476 -9.51 25.81 1.78
C GLY A 476 -9.14 26.04 3.25
N GLU A 477 -10.10 25.81 4.15
CA GLU A 477 -9.91 25.92 5.61
C GLU A 477 -9.89 24.53 6.30
N GLU A 478 -9.75 23.44 5.53
CA GLU A 478 -9.74 22.09 6.06
C GLU A 478 -8.46 21.76 6.82
N GLN A 479 -8.63 20.97 7.87
CA GLN A 479 -7.56 20.45 8.72
C GLN A 479 -7.70 18.94 8.76
N GLN A 480 -7.00 18.27 7.84
CA GLN A 480 -6.92 16.83 7.71
C GLN A 480 -5.45 16.40 7.77
N PRO A 481 -5.15 15.16 8.20
CA PRO A 481 -3.81 14.62 8.05
C PRO A 481 -3.47 14.52 6.57
N LEU A 482 -2.21 14.79 6.23
CA LEU A 482 -1.70 14.77 4.87
C LEU A 482 -0.58 13.75 4.72
N ARG A 483 -0.51 13.12 3.56
CA ARG A 483 0.59 12.28 3.10
C ARG A 483 1.18 12.86 1.82
N ILE A 484 2.49 13.03 1.79
CA ILE A 484 3.20 13.49 0.61
C ILE A 484 4.12 12.39 0.12
N THR A 485 3.97 12.02 -1.15
CA THR A 485 4.81 11.03 -1.82
C THR A 485 5.46 11.65 -3.05
N ALA A 486 6.60 11.13 -3.45
CA ALA A 486 7.28 11.53 -4.66
C ALA A 486 7.68 10.30 -5.49
N HIS A 487 7.68 10.46 -6.80
CA HIS A 487 8.07 9.43 -7.77
C HIS A 487 8.96 10.03 -8.84
N SER A 488 10.07 9.37 -9.14
CA SER A 488 10.89 9.65 -10.33
C SER A 488 10.43 8.83 -11.54
N GLY A 489 10.12 9.51 -12.64
CA GLY A 489 9.82 8.88 -13.93
C GLY A 489 11.03 8.18 -14.57
N THR A 490 12.25 8.42 -14.08
CA THR A 490 13.46 7.72 -14.56
C THR A 490 14.36 7.33 -13.37
N PRO A 491 14.02 6.26 -12.64
CA PRO A 491 14.77 5.82 -11.45
C PRO A 491 16.24 5.43 -11.70
N GLN A 492 16.61 5.20 -12.96
CA GLN A 492 17.98 4.89 -13.40
C GLN A 492 18.87 6.15 -13.50
N VAL A 493 18.30 7.35 -13.39
CA VAL A 493 19.04 8.63 -13.37
C VAL A 493 18.90 9.27 -11.99
N ILE A 494 17.67 9.49 -11.54
CA ILE A 494 17.39 9.93 -10.16
C ILE A 494 16.50 8.88 -9.52
N PRO A 495 16.94 8.13 -8.49
CA PRO A 495 16.10 7.21 -7.75
C PRO A 495 14.90 7.93 -7.13
N THR A 496 13.89 7.19 -6.67
CA THR A 496 12.69 7.79 -6.06
C THR A 496 13.07 8.78 -4.95
N PRO A 497 12.71 10.07 -5.09
CA PRO A 497 13.03 11.08 -4.09
C PRO A 497 12.40 10.75 -2.73
N THR A 498 13.06 11.19 -1.66
CA THR A 498 12.51 11.09 -0.30
C THR A 498 11.85 12.40 0.06
N VAL A 499 10.65 12.35 0.65
CA VAL A 499 9.97 13.53 1.19
C VAL A 499 10.06 13.49 2.71
N ASN A 500 10.64 14.54 3.30
CA ASN A 500 10.60 14.78 4.73
C ASN A 500 9.45 15.73 5.04
N TYR A 501 8.37 15.21 5.59
CA TYR A 501 7.15 15.94 5.87
C TYR A 501 6.53 15.49 7.19
N LEU A 502 6.02 16.45 7.96
CA LEU A 502 5.23 16.20 9.15
C LEU A 502 3.86 16.87 8.96
N SER A 503 2.81 16.06 8.93
CA SER A 503 1.45 16.61 8.88
C SER A 503 1.11 17.37 10.16
N PRO A 504 0.44 18.54 10.09
CA PRO A 504 -0.12 19.22 8.90
C PRO A 504 0.69 20.47 8.49
N ASP A 505 2.03 20.38 8.47
CA ASP A 505 2.87 21.55 8.16
C ASP A 505 2.58 22.10 6.75
N ALA A 506 2.67 23.42 6.58
CA ALA A 506 2.46 24.06 5.27
C ALA A 506 3.65 23.90 4.31
N THR A 507 4.73 23.24 4.78
CA THR A 507 6.01 23.11 4.09
C THR A 507 6.60 21.71 4.28
N ALA A 508 7.33 21.21 3.28
CA ALA A 508 8.09 19.96 3.35
C ALA A 508 9.42 20.10 2.61
N THR A 509 10.33 19.12 2.78
CA THR A 509 11.57 19.05 2.00
C THR A 509 11.57 17.79 1.14
N LEU A 510 11.79 17.95 -0.16
CA LEU A 510 12.04 16.87 -1.12
C LEU A 510 13.55 16.73 -1.31
N SER A 511 14.08 15.52 -1.12
CA SER A 511 15.51 15.24 -1.21
C SER A 511 15.82 14.14 -2.22
N PHE A 512 16.83 14.34 -3.06
CA PHE A 512 17.30 13.33 -4.02
C PHE A 512 18.78 13.52 -4.37
N MET A 513 19.37 12.50 -5.00
CA MET A 513 20.69 12.53 -5.64
C MET A 513 20.56 11.83 -7.00
N SER A 514 21.34 12.26 -7.99
CA SER A 514 21.54 11.45 -9.19
C SER A 514 22.31 10.17 -8.84
N LEU A 515 22.12 9.13 -9.65
CA LEU A 515 23.05 8.01 -9.68
C LEU A 515 24.36 8.46 -10.33
N ALA A 516 25.44 7.78 -9.96
CA ALA A 516 26.75 8.07 -10.50
C ALA A 516 26.74 7.97 -12.03
N ASN A 517 27.28 8.98 -12.70
CA ASN A 517 27.52 9.03 -14.14
C ASN A 517 26.22 8.93 -14.98
N ALA A 518 25.09 9.28 -14.37
CA ALA A 518 23.77 9.19 -15.00
C ALA A 518 23.25 10.56 -15.38
N THR A 519 22.85 10.73 -16.64
CA THR A 519 22.48 12.02 -17.22
C THR A 519 21.12 12.00 -17.91
N GLY A 520 20.59 13.20 -18.18
CA GLY A 520 19.38 13.41 -18.95
C GLY A 520 18.21 13.99 -18.15
N PRO A 521 17.07 14.25 -18.81
CA PRO A 521 15.89 14.82 -18.18
C PRO A 521 15.12 13.76 -17.38
N VAL A 522 14.70 14.12 -16.17
CA VAL A 522 13.89 13.29 -15.28
C VAL A 522 12.65 14.06 -14.85
N GLU A 523 11.46 13.52 -15.10
CA GLU A 523 10.22 14.05 -14.52
C GLU A 523 10.05 13.54 -13.09
N ILE A 524 9.90 14.44 -12.12
CA ILE A 524 9.56 14.12 -10.75
C ILE A 524 8.10 14.51 -10.50
N GLN A 525 7.31 13.53 -10.04
CA GLN A 525 5.92 13.72 -9.63
C GLN A 525 5.83 13.75 -8.11
N VAL A 526 5.18 14.77 -7.56
CA VAL A 526 4.90 14.94 -6.13
C VAL A 526 3.39 14.91 -5.94
N THR A 527 2.91 13.98 -5.11
CA THR A 527 1.49 13.81 -4.80
C THR A 527 1.24 14.17 -3.35
N VAL A 528 0.30 15.07 -3.11
CA VAL A 528 -0.28 15.36 -1.79
C VAL A 528 -1.64 14.69 -1.73
N GLU A 529 -1.85 13.91 -0.68
CA GLU A 529 -3.10 13.22 -0.37
C GLU A 529 -3.54 13.67 1.02
N ASP A 530 -4.82 13.97 1.18
CA ASP A 530 -5.43 14.15 2.50
C ASP A 530 -6.10 12.87 3.01
N GLY A 531 -6.38 12.82 4.31
CA GLY A 531 -7.07 11.71 4.94
C GLY A 531 -8.58 11.90 5.03
N GLY A 532 -9.20 12.56 4.05
CA GLY A 532 -10.66 12.60 3.95
C GLY A 532 -11.41 13.23 5.13
N PRO A 533 -12.75 13.35 5.05
CA PRO A 533 -13.60 13.70 6.17
C PRO A 533 -13.39 12.84 7.42
N ASP A 534 -13.00 11.57 7.28
CA ASP A 534 -12.80 10.65 8.40
C ASP A 534 -11.47 10.84 9.16
N GLN A 535 -10.56 11.66 8.62
CA GLN A 535 -9.24 11.95 9.17
C GLN A 535 -8.29 10.74 9.20
N ASP A 536 -8.48 9.77 8.31
CA ASP A 536 -7.65 8.57 8.20
C ASP A 536 -7.06 8.44 6.78
N LEU A 537 -5.74 8.37 6.70
CA LEU A 537 -5.03 8.26 5.41
C LEU A 537 -5.07 6.84 4.82
N GLU A 538 -5.55 5.86 5.58
CA GLU A 538 -5.61 4.46 5.13
C GLU A 538 -6.95 4.12 4.45
N THR A 539 -8.00 4.89 4.71
CA THR A 539 -9.35 4.76 4.15
C THR A 539 -9.48 5.56 2.84
N GLN A 540 -8.89 5.05 1.76
CA GLN A 540 -8.75 5.78 0.49
C GLN A 540 -10.04 6.22 -0.22
N ILE A 541 -11.23 5.83 0.27
CA ILE A 541 -12.51 6.11 -0.40
C ILE A 541 -12.87 7.60 -0.34
N ASP A 542 -12.49 8.30 0.74
CA ASP A 542 -12.86 9.70 0.98
C ASP A 542 -11.67 10.68 0.89
N ASN A 543 -10.45 10.16 0.68
CA ASN A 543 -9.22 10.92 0.42
C ASN A 543 -9.24 11.64 -0.93
N ALA A 544 -8.92 12.94 -0.94
CA ALA A 544 -8.61 13.68 -2.16
C ALA A 544 -7.09 13.80 -2.36
N SER A 545 -6.66 13.93 -3.63
CA SER A 545 -5.25 14.07 -3.96
C SER A 545 -4.97 15.05 -5.09
N LEU A 546 -3.77 15.65 -5.05
CA LEU A 546 -3.23 16.54 -6.05
C LEU A 546 -1.81 16.07 -6.41
N THR A 547 -1.55 15.88 -7.71
CA THR A 547 -0.20 15.61 -8.23
C THR A 547 0.35 16.81 -9.00
N ARG A 548 1.61 17.16 -8.75
CA ARG A 548 2.40 18.15 -9.49
C ARG A 548 3.66 17.51 -10.07
N SER A 549 4.00 17.86 -11.30
CA SER A 549 5.26 17.45 -11.93
C SER A 549 6.21 18.63 -12.10
N PHE A 550 7.51 18.36 -12.06
CA PHE A 550 8.57 19.24 -12.58
C PHE A 550 9.70 18.40 -13.18
N THR A 551 10.53 19.01 -14.02
CA THR A 551 11.66 18.34 -14.68
C THR A 551 12.96 18.68 -13.97
N VAL A 552 13.79 17.66 -13.73
CA VAL A 552 15.20 17.82 -13.35
C VAL A 552 16.06 17.42 -14.55
N LEU A 553 16.82 18.35 -15.10
CA LEU A 553 17.82 18.06 -16.14
C LEU A 553 19.17 17.81 -15.48
N VAL A 554 19.69 16.58 -15.61
CA VAL A 554 21.04 16.23 -15.15
C VAL A 554 22.03 16.38 -16.29
N HIS A 555 22.94 17.34 -16.18
CA HIS A 555 23.97 17.65 -17.17
C HIS A 555 25.16 16.71 -17.06
N PRO A 556 25.72 16.25 -18.20
CA PRO A 556 26.98 15.51 -18.19
C PRO A 556 28.15 16.39 -17.74
N VAL A 557 29.07 15.80 -16.98
CA VAL A 557 30.35 16.36 -16.53
C VAL A 557 31.44 15.34 -16.84
N ASN A 558 32.48 15.77 -17.56
CA ASN A 558 33.58 14.90 -17.97
C ASN A 558 34.30 14.28 -16.76
N ASP A 559 34.41 12.95 -16.76
CA ASP A 559 35.26 12.16 -15.88
C ASP A 559 36.62 11.92 -16.55
N VAL A 560 37.71 11.91 -15.78
CA VAL A 560 39.03 11.59 -16.37
C VAL A 560 39.15 10.09 -16.62
N PRO A 561 39.88 9.66 -17.66
CA PRO A 561 40.02 8.25 -17.97
C PRO A 561 40.84 7.49 -16.92
N VAL A 562 40.61 6.19 -16.83
CA VAL A 562 41.35 5.27 -15.96
C VAL A 562 42.27 4.41 -16.81
N ALA A 563 43.58 4.64 -16.66
CA ALA A 563 44.60 3.85 -17.33
C ALA A 563 45.04 2.64 -16.49
N VAL A 564 45.29 1.50 -17.14
CA VAL A 564 45.65 0.22 -16.51
C VAL A 564 47.07 -0.18 -16.94
N ALA A 565 47.83 -0.82 -16.05
CA ALA A 565 49.21 -1.20 -16.34
C ALA A 565 49.30 -2.33 -17.39
N ASP A 566 50.28 -2.22 -18.28
CA ASP A 566 50.49 -3.16 -19.38
C ASP A 566 51.77 -3.97 -19.25
N ALA A 567 51.81 -5.11 -19.93
CA ALA A 567 53.01 -5.92 -20.09
C ALA A 567 53.09 -6.48 -21.52
N PHE A 568 54.24 -6.32 -22.16
CA PHE A 568 54.51 -6.86 -23.50
C PHE A 568 55.82 -7.64 -23.50
N ASP A 569 55.82 -8.77 -24.21
CA ASP A 569 57.01 -9.58 -24.44
C ASP A 569 57.65 -9.23 -25.80
N GLY A 570 58.96 -9.04 -25.80
CA GLY A 570 59.77 -8.80 -27.00
C GLY A 570 60.94 -9.78 -27.10
N THR A 571 61.80 -9.59 -28.10
CA THR A 571 63.04 -10.38 -28.25
C THR A 571 64.23 -9.43 -28.32
N GLU A 572 65.34 -9.78 -27.66
CA GLU A 572 66.61 -9.06 -27.70
C GLU A 572 67.01 -8.77 -29.16
N ASN A 573 67.52 -7.55 -29.42
CA ASN A 573 67.97 -7.08 -30.74
C ASN A 573 66.89 -7.04 -31.84
N GLN A 574 65.60 -7.25 -31.51
CA GLN A 574 64.50 -7.14 -32.47
C GLN A 574 63.59 -5.97 -32.13
N LEU A 575 63.05 -5.34 -33.17
CA LEU A 575 62.02 -4.31 -33.03
C LEU A 575 60.74 -4.98 -32.50
N LEU A 576 60.27 -4.54 -31.34
CA LEU A 576 58.93 -4.84 -30.84
C LEU A 576 57.97 -3.77 -31.39
N ALA A 577 57.04 -4.18 -32.26
CA ALA A 577 56.02 -3.29 -32.82
C ALA A 577 54.63 -3.75 -32.37
N ILE A 578 53.97 -2.93 -31.56
CA ILE A 578 52.61 -3.16 -31.08
C ILE A 578 51.66 -2.25 -31.85
N THR A 579 50.67 -2.86 -32.50
CA THR A 579 49.63 -2.12 -33.24
C THR A 579 48.60 -1.52 -32.28
N ALA A 580 47.88 -0.50 -32.75
CA ALA A 580 46.77 0.09 -32.00
C ALA A 580 45.68 -0.96 -31.68
N ASP A 581 44.97 -0.86 -30.56
CA ASP A 581 44.99 0.25 -29.58
C ASP A 581 46.13 0.15 -28.55
N GLY A 582 46.99 -0.86 -28.68
CA GLY A 582 48.25 -1.00 -27.95
C GLY A 582 48.08 -0.87 -26.45
N VAL A 583 48.69 0.17 -25.86
CA VAL A 583 48.60 0.45 -24.41
C VAL A 583 47.19 0.84 -23.96
N LEU A 584 46.33 1.36 -24.85
CA LEU A 584 44.98 1.85 -24.48
C LEU A 584 43.93 0.74 -24.42
N ILE A 585 44.28 -0.51 -24.73
CA ILE A 585 43.30 -1.60 -24.93
C ILE A 585 42.53 -1.99 -23.67
N ASN A 586 43.13 -1.78 -22.50
CA ASN A 586 42.60 -2.09 -21.17
C ASN A 586 42.22 -0.82 -20.39
N ASP A 587 42.39 0.35 -20.99
CA ASP A 587 42.00 1.63 -20.43
C ASP A 587 40.51 1.87 -20.70
N HIS A 588 39.86 2.63 -19.81
CA HIS A 588 38.48 3.02 -20.01
C HIS A 588 38.21 4.45 -19.59
N ASP A 589 37.13 4.96 -20.14
CA ASP A 589 36.54 6.24 -19.82
C ASP A 589 35.05 6.05 -19.52
N VAL A 590 34.51 6.81 -18.58
CA VAL A 590 33.12 6.65 -18.14
C VAL A 590 32.15 7.05 -19.24
N GLU A 591 32.44 8.15 -19.96
CA GLU A 591 31.64 8.64 -21.08
C GLU A 591 31.89 7.84 -22.37
N ALA A 592 32.85 6.91 -22.32
CA ALA A 592 33.38 6.16 -23.44
C ALA A 592 33.98 7.09 -24.53
N ASP A 593 34.57 8.20 -24.10
CA ASP A 593 35.25 9.11 -25.01
C ASP A 593 36.52 8.49 -25.62
N PRO A 594 36.90 8.87 -26.86
CA PRO A 594 38.07 8.30 -27.52
C PRO A 594 39.38 8.64 -26.79
N LEU A 595 40.11 7.60 -26.39
CA LEU A 595 41.36 7.76 -25.66
C LEU A 595 42.58 7.94 -26.57
N HIS A 596 43.54 8.73 -26.10
CA HIS A 596 44.87 8.83 -26.67
C HIS A 596 45.98 8.75 -25.63
N ALA A 597 47.09 8.11 -26.00
CA ALA A 597 48.23 7.89 -25.11
C ALA A 597 49.23 9.06 -25.19
N VAL A 598 49.67 9.55 -24.03
CA VAL A 598 50.69 10.58 -23.89
C VAL A 598 51.87 10.04 -23.09
N LEU A 599 53.07 10.09 -23.67
CA LEU A 599 54.29 9.59 -23.01
C LEU A 599 54.69 10.52 -21.85
N VAL A 600 54.88 9.95 -20.66
CA VAL A 600 55.33 10.67 -19.46
C VAL A 600 56.83 10.48 -19.21
N GLU A 601 57.28 9.22 -19.19
CA GLU A 601 58.70 8.84 -19.02
C GLU A 601 59.05 7.76 -20.05
N THR A 602 60.19 7.90 -20.73
CA THR A 602 60.65 6.94 -21.75
C THR A 602 61.47 5.79 -21.16
N THR A 603 61.74 4.78 -21.98
CA THR A 603 62.54 3.60 -21.65
C THR A 603 64.01 3.93 -21.36
N ARG A 604 64.66 3.17 -20.47
CA ARG A 604 66.07 3.40 -20.09
C ARG A 604 67.07 2.61 -20.93
N HIS A 605 66.65 1.50 -21.53
CA HIS A 605 67.52 0.53 -22.20
C HIS A 605 67.06 0.23 -23.63
N GLY A 606 66.40 1.18 -24.28
CA GLY A 606 66.07 1.13 -25.70
C GLY A 606 65.44 2.43 -26.21
N GLN A 607 65.14 2.47 -27.51
CA GLN A 607 64.48 3.59 -28.16
C GLN A 607 62.98 3.30 -28.31
N LEU A 608 62.14 4.09 -27.66
CA LEU A 608 60.68 4.02 -27.72
C LEU A 608 60.10 5.13 -28.60
N THR A 609 59.13 4.79 -29.45
CA THR A 609 58.22 5.74 -30.10
C THR A 609 56.78 5.33 -29.79
N LEU A 610 56.11 6.09 -28.91
CA LEU A 610 54.69 5.93 -28.58
C LEU A 610 53.85 6.87 -29.47
N ALA A 611 52.83 6.32 -30.14
CA ALA A 611 51.86 7.09 -30.90
C ALA A 611 50.59 7.35 -30.08
N ALA A 612 49.87 8.42 -30.42
CA ALA A 612 48.66 8.83 -29.71
C ALA A 612 47.55 7.76 -29.73
N ASN A 613 47.49 6.90 -30.74
CA ASN A 613 46.52 5.79 -30.81
C ASN A 613 46.94 4.55 -29.98
N GLY A 614 47.87 4.72 -29.03
CA GLY A 614 48.35 3.66 -28.15
C GLY A 614 49.32 2.65 -28.78
N SER A 615 49.51 2.68 -30.10
CA SER A 615 50.54 1.87 -30.76
C SER A 615 51.95 2.36 -30.40
N PHE A 616 52.91 1.44 -30.32
CA PHE A 616 54.30 1.82 -30.08
C PHE A 616 55.30 0.90 -30.77
N GLU A 617 56.47 1.47 -31.03
CA GLU A 617 57.65 0.74 -31.48
C GLU A 617 58.74 0.88 -30.41
N TYR A 618 59.31 -0.26 -30.00
CA TYR A 618 60.41 -0.32 -29.07
C TYR A 618 61.56 -1.13 -29.67
N LEU A 619 62.72 -0.50 -29.81
CA LEU A 619 63.96 -1.16 -30.19
C LEU A 619 64.88 -1.21 -28.97
N PRO A 620 65.09 -2.39 -28.36
CA PRO A 620 66.05 -2.54 -27.26
C PRO A 620 67.45 -2.09 -27.68
N ASN A 621 68.22 -1.56 -26.74
CA ASN A 621 69.66 -1.38 -26.94
C ASN A 621 70.28 -2.74 -27.32
N PRO A 622 71.30 -2.75 -28.21
CA PRO A 622 71.95 -3.98 -28.58
C PRO A 622 72.35 -4.76 -27.34
N LEU A 623 72.02 -6.05 -27.35
CA LEU A 623 72.34 -7.02 -26.32
C LEU A 623 71.49 -6.97 -25.03
N PHE A 624 70.62 -5.97 -24.84
CA PHE A 624 69.77 -5.88 -23.65
C PHE A 624 68.68 -6.96 -23.62
N ASN A 625 68.68 -7.77 -22.56
CA ASN A 625 67.88 -8.99 -22.43
C ASN A 625 67.06 -9.07 -21.13
N ARG A 626 66.65 -7.92 -20.58
CA ARG A 626 65.87 -7.84 -19.33
C ARG A 626 64.57 -7.06 -19.51
N VAL A 627 63.96 -6.69 -18.39
CA VAL A 627 62.76 -5.85 -18.35
C VAL A 627 63.16 -4.38 -18.46
N ASP A 628 62.53 -3.67 -19.40
CA ASP A 628 62.48 -2.20 -19.42
C ASP A 628 61.07 -1.72 -19.06
N HIS A 629 60.90 -0.42 -18.83
CA HIS A 629 59.59 0.16 -18.60
C HIS A 629 59.51 1.60 -19.11
N PHE A 630 58.29 2.03 -19.40
CA PHE A 630 57.96 3.43 -19.65
C PHE A 630 56.63 3.78 -18.98
N LEU A 631 56.35 5.07 -18.82
CA LEU A 631 55.11 5.58 -18.23
C LEU A 631 54.29 6.34 -19.27
N TYR A 632 52.98 6.15 -19.30
CA TYR A 632 52.06 6.94 -20.11
C TYR A 632 50.81 7.36 -19.31
N GLU A 633 50.10 8.37 -19.81
CA GLU A 633 48.75 8.76 -19.39
C GLU A 633 47.78 8.54 -20.56
N ALA A 634 46.56 8.10 -20.25
CA ALA A 634 45.44 8.14 -21.19
C ALA A 634 44.76 9.52 -21.09
N HIS A 635 44.40 10.11 -22.22
CA HIS A 635 43.69 11.38 -22.32
C HIS A 635 42.45 11.22 -23.20
N ASP A 636 41.34 11.82 -22.80
CA ASP A 636 40.04 11.85 -23.50
C ASP A 636 39.79 13.18 -24.25
N GLY A 637 40.59 14.21 -23.96
CA GLY A 637 40.43 15.58 -24.47
C GLY A 637 39.82 16.57 -23.48
N GLY A 638 39.23 16.09 -22.38
CA GLY A 638 38.76 16.86 -21.22
C GLY A 638 39.71 16.80 -20.01
N GLY A 639 40.52 15.75 -19.90
CA GLY A 639 41.51 15.53 -18.87
C GLY A 639 42.44 14.34 -19.12
N ALA A 640 43.15 13.93 -18.08
CA ALA A 640 44.21 12.92 -18.12
C ALA A 640 44.06 11.93 -16.97
N SER A 641 44.35 10.66 -17.23
CA SER A 641 44.49 9.63 -16.20
C SER A 641 45.69 9.94 -15.28
N LEU A 642 45.81 9.18 -14.19
CA LEU A 642 47.10 9.08 -13.51
C LEU A 642 48.11 8.32 -14.40
N PRO A 643 49.42 8.61 -14.30
CA PRO A 643 50.44 7.85 -15.01
C PRO A 643 50.41 6.36 -14.68
N THR A 644 50.43 5.50 -15.71
CA THR A 644 50.49 4.04 -15.58
C THR A 644 51.78 3.48 -16.19
N THR A 645 52.17 2.28 -15.75
CA THR A 645 53.44 1.63 -16.16
C THR A 645 53.21 0.58 -17.24
N VAL A 646 54.08 0.60 -18.24
CA VAL A 646 54.20 -0.47 -19.25
C VAL A 646 55.50 -1.22 -19.03
N HIS A 647 55.41 -2.54 -18.80
CA HIS A 647 56.55 -3.43 -18.66
C HIS A 647 56.90 -4.10 -19.98
N LEU A 648 58.18 -4.09 -20.34
CA LEU A 648 58.69 -4.68 -21.58
C LEU A 648 59.69 -5.79 -21.23
N ALA A 649 59.29 -7.06 -21.34
CA ALA A 649 60.15 -8.20 -21.03
C ALA A 649 60.79 -8.77 -22.30
N LEU A 650 62.12 -8.83 -22.37
CA LEU A 650 62.82 -9.30 -23.55
C LEU A 650 63.29 -10.75 -23.42
N ALA A 651 62.84 -11.60 -24.34
CA ALA A 651 63.35 -12.95 -24.51
C ALA A 651 64.73 -12.92 -25.19
N THR A 652 65.61 -13.85 -24.80
CA THR A 652 66.96 -14.00 -25.35
C THR A 652 67.29 -15.47 -25.54
N ASP A 653 68.03 -15.78 -26.61
CA ASP A 653 68.64 -17.11 -26.83
C ASP A 653 69.88 -17.34 -25.93
N PHE A 654 70.38 -16.28 -25.27
CA PHE A 654 71.55 -16.30 -24.38
C PHE A 654 71.21 -15.82 -22.96
N PRO A 655 70.36 -16.55 -22.21
CA PRO A 655 69.91 -16.14 -20.87
C PRO A 655 71.00 -16.18 -19.79
N TRP A 656 72.20 -16.64 -20.15
CA TRP A 656 73.39 -16.69 -19.30
C TRP A 656 74.44 -15.64 -19.68
N TYR A 657 74.14 -14.76 -20.63
CA TYR A 657 75.00 -13.65 -21.01
C TYR A 657 74.50 -12.34 -20.41
N ASN A 658 75.40 -11.55 -19.82
CA ASN A 658 75.07 -10.22 -19.35
C ASN A 658 75.08 -9.23 -20.53
N GLY A 659 73.87 -8.87 -20.97
CA GLY A 659 73.62 -7.93 -22.06
C GLY A 659 74.22 -6.54 -21.87
N LEU A 660 74.30 -6.07 -20.63
CA LEU A 660 74.80 -4.74 -20.28
C LEU A 660 76.32 -4.73 -20.18
N LEU A 661 76.90 -5.72 -19.48
CA LEU A 661 78.33 -5.85 -19.25
C LEU A 661 78.76 -7.32 -19.31
N ALA A 662 79.18 -7.78 -20.48
CA ALA A 662 79.51 -9.19 -20.75
C ALA A 662 80.44 -9.86 -19.73
N ASN A 663 81.39 -9.11 -19.16
CA ASN A 663 82.40 -9.63 -18.23
C ASN A 663 81.98 -9.49 -16.75
N ASP A 664 80.91 -8.76 -16.47
CA ASP A 664 80.29 -8.66 -15.15
C ASP A 664 79.34 -9.86 -15.00
N VAL A 665 79.90 -10.95 -14.48
CA VAL A 665 79.24 -12.24 -14.34
C VAL A 665 78.25 -12.19 -13.19
N ASN A 666 78.57 -11.50 -12.10
CA ASN A 666 77.69 -11.46 -10.93
C ASN A 666 76.66 -10.31 -10.96
N ASP A 667 76.72 -9.45 -11.98
CA ASP A 667 75.82 -8.34 -12.24
C ASP A 667 75.74 -7.32 -11.10
N ASP A 668 76.88 -7.08 -10.44
CA ASP A 668 76.98 -6.06 -9.40
C ASP A 668 77.27 -4.65 -9.96
N GLY A 669 77.37 -4.53 -11.29
CA GLY A 669 77.62 -3.30 -12.02
C GLY A 669 79.10 -3.07 -12.32
N PHE A 670 79.99 -3.96 -11.89
CA PHE A 670 81.44 -3.83 -12.05
C PHE A 670 82.04 -5.12 -12.58
N THR A 671 83.01 -5.02 -13.49
CA THR A 671 83.87 -6.19 -13.79
C THR A 671 85.04 -6.20 -12.82
N ALA A 672 85.09 -7.20 -11.95
CA ALA A 672 86.06 -7.35 -10.88
C ALA A 672 86.57 -8.82 -10.74
N PRO A 673 87.63 -9.08 -9.94
CA PRO A 673 88.14 -10.44 -9.78
C PRO A 673 87.10 -11.45 -9.24
N ASN A 674 86.07 -10.97 -8.53
CA ASN A 674 84.93 -11.77 -8.07
C ASN A 674 84.13 -12.39 -9.24
N ASP A 675 84.03 -11.75 -10.41
CA ASP A 675 83.38 -12.30 -11.60
C ASP A 675 84.12 -13.52 -12.14
N ALA A 676 85.44 -13.39 -12.26
CA ALA A 676 86.31 -14.49 -12.65
C ALA A 676 86.25 -15.63 -11.63
N ILE A 677 86.25 -15.30 -10.33
CA ILE A 677 86.11 -16.30 -9.24
C ILE A 677 84.75 -16.99 -9.29
N THR A 678 83.67 -16.27 -9.58
CA THR A 678 82.31 -16.80 -9.69
C THR A 678 82.25 -17.83 -10.83
N GLY A 679 82.79 -17.50 -11.99
CA GLY A 679 82.96 -18.45 -13.11
C GLY A 679 83.86 -19.64 -12.74
N ILE A 680 85.04 -19.42 -12.15
CA ILE A 680 85.97 -20.48 -11.72
C ILE A 680 85.31 -21.45 -10.74
N SER A 681 84.60 -20.94 -9.73
CA SER A 681 83.95 -21.77 -8.72
C SER A 681 82.96 -22.72 -9.38
N ARG A 682 82.14 -22.20 -10.30
CA ARG A 682 81.17 -23.02 -11.02
C ARG A 682 81.83 -24.02 -11.97
N LEU A 683 82.91 -23.63 -12.64
CA LEU A 683 83.69 -24.53 -13.51
C LEU A 683 84.38 -25.65 -12.72
N ASN A 684 84.84 -25.38 -11.50
CA ASN A 684 85.40 -26.41 -10.62
C ASN A 684 84.34 -27.40 -10.12
N GLU A 685 83.09 -26.95 -9.97
CA GLU A 685 81.96 -27.80 -9.57
C GLU A 685 81.48 -28.71 -10.72
N THR A 686 81.27 -28.16 -11.90
CA THR A 686 80.58 -28.85 -13.00
C THR A 686 81.48 -29.24 -14.16
N GLY A 687 82.69 -28.70 -14.25
CA GLY A 687 83.50 -28.73 -15.47
C GLY A 687 82.90 -27.87 -16.59
N ALA A 688 83.54 -27.90 -17.77
CA ALA A 688 83.03 -27.21 -18.95
C ALA A 688 81.69 -27.82 -19.39
N THR A 689 80.63 -27.02 -19.45
CA THR A 689 79.25 -27.51 -19.55
C THR A 689 78.45 -26.66 -20.54
N LEU A 690 77.59 -27.32 -21.33
CA LEU A 690 76.57 -26.65 -22.15
C LEU A 690 75.51 -26.03 -21.23
N LEU A 691 75.26 -24.74 -21.39
CA LEU A 691 74.26 -24.02 -20.63
C LEU A 691 72.88 -24.21 -21.27
N SER A 692 71.85 -24.30 -20.43
CA SER A 692 70.48 -24.46 -20.92
C SER A 692 70.03 -23.20 -21.65
N SER A 693 69.48 -23.37 -22.86
CA SER A 693 68.84 -22.27 -23.60
C SER A 693 67.56 -21.75 -22.94
N THR A 694 67.02 -22.49 -21.95
CA THR A 694 65.91 -22.04 -21.09
C THR A 694 66.35 -22.00 -19.64
N ARG A 695 66.08 -20.88 -18.95
CA ARG A 695 66.53 -20.64 -17.57
C ARG A 695 65.33 -20.45 -16.65
N GLN A 696 65.20 -21.30 -15.63
CA GLN A 696 64.04 -21.29 -14.70
C GLN A 696 63.92 -20.01 -13.88
N GLU A 697 65.02 -19.33 -13.60
CA GLU A 697 65.06 -18.10 -12.79
C GLU A 697 65.00 -16.81 -13.65
N GLY A 698 64.82 -16.93 -14.97
CA GLY A 698 64.89 -15.79 -15.90
C GLY A 698 66.32 -15.28 -16.12
N VAL A 699 66.45 -14.07 -16.68
CA VAL A 699 67.74 -13.43 -17.01
C VAL A 699 68.28 -12.68 -15.78
N VAL A 700 68.92 -13.42 -14.87
CA VAL A 700 69.47 -12.89 -13.60
C VAL A 700 70.92 -13.32 -13.42
N ALA A 701 71.73 -12.70 -12.56
CA ALA A 701 73.06 -13.22 -12.28
C ALA A 701 73.03 -14.60 -11.58
N PRO A 702 74.07 -15.44 -11.72
CA PRO A 702 75.30 -15.16 -12.47
C PRO A 702 75.17 -15.45 -13.98
N PHE A 703 75.84 -14.64 -14.80
CA PHE A 703 75.93 -14.70 -16.26
C PHE A 703 77.24 -15.36 -16.70
N LEU A 704 77.21 -16.69 -16.79
CA LEU A 704 78.39 -17.52 -16.96
C LEU A 704 78.91 -17.60 -18.40
N ASP A 705 78.09 -17.28 -19.39
CA ASP A 705 78.44 -17.33 -20.81
C ASP A 705 78.96 -15.94 -21.22
N VAL A 706 80.27 -15.72 -21.18
CA VAL A 706 80.86 -14.40 -21.44
C VAL A 706 81.05 -14.17 -22.95
N ASN A 707 81.14 -15.24 -23.73
CA ASN A 707 81.43 -15.19 -25.17
C ASN A 707 80.22 -15.49 -26.08
N ARG A 708 79.05 -15.81 -25.51
CA ARG A 708 77.81 -16.21 -26.20
C ARG A 708 77.95 -17.47 -27.05
N ASP A 709 78.75 -18.44 -26.63
CA ASP A 709 78.86 -19.73 -27.31
C ASP A 709 77.91 -20.80 -26.73
N GLY A 710 77.10 -20.43 -25.74
CA GLY A 710 76.16 -21.29 -25.05
C GLY A 710 76.81 -22.26 -24.07
N HIS A 711 78.12 -22.16 -23.83
CA HIS A 711 78.85 -22.99 -22.88
C HIS A 711 79.44 -22.13 -21.77
N HIS A 712 79.66 -22.77 -20.61
CA HIS A 712 80.53 -22.22 -19.58
C HIS A 712 81.82 -23.04 -19.58
N ALA A 713 82.91 -22.44 -20.05
CA ALA A 713 84.19 -23.07 -20.28
C ALA A 713 85.36 -22.20 -19.79
N PRO A 714 86.60 -22.76 -19.68
CA PRO A 714 87.76 -21.96 -19.24
C PRO A 714 88.03 -20.70 -20.07
N ILE A 715 87.53 -20.66 -21.31
CA ILE A 715 87.63 -19.47 -22.17
C ILE A 715 86.82 -18.29 -21.62
N ASP A 716 85.65 -18.52 -21.02
CA ASP A 716 84.79 -17.46 -20.47
C ASP A 716 85.45 -16.77 -19.28
N ILE A 717 86.03 -17.55 -18.35
CA ILE A 717 86.87 -17.03 -17.27
C ILE A 717 88.04 -16.24 -17.83
N LEU A 718 88.71 -16.79 -18.86
CA LEU A 718 89.90 -16.17 -19.44
C LEU A 718 89.55 -14.82 -20.08
N LEU A 719 88.34 -14.66 -20.63
CA LEU A 719 87.87 -13.38 -21.16
C LEU A 719 87.67 -12.34 -20.06
N VAL A 720 87.08 -12.71 -18.93
CA VAL A 720 86.97 -11.83 -17.74
C VAL A 720 88.36 -11.46 -17.22
N VAL A 721 89.24 -12.44 -17.01
CA VAL A 721 90.63 -12.21 -16.56
C VAL A 721 91.41 -11.33 -17.54
N ASN A 722 91.23 -11.53 -18.85
CA ASN A 722 91.84 -10.68 -19.87
C ASN A 722 91.28 -9.26 -19.85
N ALA A 723 89.98 -9.08 -19.61
CA ALA A 723 89.37 -7.77 -19.46
C ALA A 723 90.00 -7.03 -18.26
N LEU A 724 90.06 -7.69 -17.09
CA LEU A 724 90.69 -7.17 -15.87
C LEU A 724 92.18 -6.82 -16.08
N ASN A 725 92.92 -7.65 -16.83
CA ASN A 725 94.32 -7.39 -17.11
C ASN A 725 94.53 -6.21 -18.09
N ARG A 726 93.60 -6.01 -19.03
CA ARG A 726 93.66 -4.92 -20.03
C ARG A 726 93.36 -3.54 -19.46
N SER A 727 92.61 -3.47 -18.36
CA SER A 727 92.21 -2.22 -17.69
C SER A 727 93.12 -1.79 -16.55
N SER A 728 94.25 -2.47 -16.34
CA SER A 728 95.16 -2.31 -15.19
C SER A 728 95.91 -0.96 -15.13
N ASN A 729 95.18 0.12 -14.86
CA ASN A 729 95.70 1.40 -14.36
C ASN A 729 95.23 1.72 -12.93
N SER A 730 94.39 0.88 -12.31
CA SER A 730 93.96 1.00 -10.91
C SER A 730 94.42 -0.24 -10.13
N ALA A 731 95.11 -0.03 -9.00
CA ALA A 731 95.73 -1.09 -8.20
C ALA A 731 94.74 -2.07 -7.54
N GLU A 732 93.44 -1.83 -7.67
CA GLU A 732 92.35 -2.63 -7.07
C GLU A 732 91.63 -3.52 -8.11
N GLY A 733 91.89 -3.35 -9.41
CA GLY A 733 91.42 -4.30 -10.45
C GLY A 733 89.94 -4.22 -10.87
N GLU A 734 89.23 -3.12 -10.65
CA GLU A 734 87.83 -2.95 -11.08
C GLU A 734 87.72 -2.13 -12.39
N ILE A 735 86.78 -2.52 -13.26
CA ILE A 735 86.38 -1.75 -14.45
C ILE A 735 85.00 -1.12 -14.17
N LEU A 736 84.93 0.21 -14.23
CA LEU A 736 83.66 0.94 -14.31
C LEU A 736 83.09 0.81 -15.74
N PRO A 737 81.76 0.72 -15.92
CA PRO A 737 81.16 0.90 -17.24
C PRO A 737 81.55 2.27 -17.83
N PRO A 738 81.70 2.39 -19.16
CA PRO A 738 81.88 3.71 -19.78
C PRO A 738 80.62 4.55 -19.55
N ASP A 739 80.79 5.79 -19.08
CA ASP A 739 79.70 6.77 -18.95
C ASP A 739 78.96 6.90 -20.31
N ASP A 740 77.63 6.84 -20.26
CA ASP A 740 76.73 6.96 -21.41
C ASP A 740 76.96 8.25 -22.19
N ASP A 741 77.74 8.20 -23.28
CA ASP A 741 77.58 9.10 -24.42
C ASP A 741 78.33 8.64 -25.70
N VAL A 742 77.55 8.46 -26.77
CA VAL A 742 77.91 8.46 -28.23
C VAL A 742 78.36 7.14 -28.92
N PHE A 743 77.45 6.65 -29.78
CA PHE A 743 77.68 5.69 -30.88
C PHE A 743 78.76 6.16 -31.89
N GLY A 744 79.67 5.27 -32.29
CA GLY A 744 80.58 5.53 -33.42
C GLY A 744 81.38 4.32 -33.90
N LEU A 745 81.03 3.81 -35.08
CA LEU A 745 81.68 2.74 -35.85
C LEU A 745 83.20 2.90 -36.02
N TRP A 746 83.95 1.78 -36.00
CA TRP A 746 85.33 1.70 -36.51
C TRP A 746 85.42 0.87 -37.80
N ALA A 747 85.75 1.54 -38.90
CA ALA A 747 86.43 1.00 -40.08
C ALA A 747 87.73 1.78 -40.32
N MET A 748 88.71 1.14 -40.95
CA MET A 748 90.16 1.39 -40.89
C MET A 748 90.73 2.67 -41.54
N ALA A 749 91.94 3.04 -41.07
CA ALA A 749 93.10 3.68 -41.75
C ALA A 749 93.37 5.20 -41.50
N PRO A 750 94.59 5.75 -41.77
CA PRO A 750 95.60 6.07 -40.75
C PRO A 750 96.10 7.55 -40.68
N VAL A 751 96.61 7.90 -39.48
CA VAL A 751 97.61 8.92 -39.07
C VAL A 751 97.91 10.15 -39.95
N THR A 752 97.71 11.35 -39.39
CA THR A 752 98.66 12.50 -39.41
C THR A 752 98.39 13.50 -38.26
N LEU A 753 99.47 14.02 -37.67
CA LEU A 753 99.58 14.96 -36.53
C LEU A 753 99.71 16.44 -37.02
N PRO A 754 99.85 17.50 -36.18
CA PRO A 754 99.31 17.81 -34.85
C PRO A 754 98.83 19.30 -34.66
N VAL A 755 98.40 19.59 -33.42
CA VAL A 755 98.58 20.84 -32.60
C VAL A 755 97.30 21.66 -32.28
N PRO A 756 97.06 22.00 -30.99
CA PRO A 756 95.80 22.55 -30.49
C PRO A 756 95.91 24.02 -30.02
N SER A 757 94.75 24.61 -29.67
CA SER A 757 94.58 25.60 -28.60
C SER A 757 93.11 25.69 -28.21
N PRO A 758 92.78 25.74 -26.92
CA PRO A 758 92.12 26.95 -26.43
C PRO A 758 92.59 27.40 -25.05
N LEU A 759 92.46 28.71 -24.79
CA LEU A 759 92.48 29.30 -23.45
C LEU A 759 91.11 29.92 -23.17
N ARG A 760 90.45 29.47 -22.10
CA ARG A 760 89.44 30.24 -21.36
C ARG A 760 89.86 30.34 -19.89
N GLN A 761 89.70 31.54 -19.33
CA GLN A 761 89.91 31.89 -17.94
C GLN A 761 88.67 31.56 -17.08
N ASN A 762 88.94 30.96 -15.91
CA ASN A 762 88.40 31.15 -14.54
C ASN A 762 87.07 31.93 -14.36
N VAL A 763 86.15 31.54 -13.46
CA VAL A 763 86.30 31.44 -11.99
C VAL A 763 85.15 30.59 -11.35
N CYS A 764 85.56 29.61 -10.49
CA CYS A 764 85.03 29.08 -9.19
C CYS A 764 83.52 28.87 -8.87
N PRO A 765 83.16 28.12 -7.78
CA PRO A 765 83.70 26.86 -7.23
C PRO A 765 82.59 25.84 -6.78
N PRO A 766 82.95 24.65 -6.25
CA PRO A 766 82.07 23.50 -6.08
C PRO A 766 81.66 23.20 -4.61
N ALA A 767 80.92 22.10 -4.48
CA ALA A 767 80.28 21.54 -3.31
C ALA A 767 81.20 21.10 -2.15
N THR A 768 80.52 20.98 -1.00
CA THR A 768 80.83 20.39 0.30
C THR A 768 81.57 19.04 0.32
N SER A 769 82.50 18.84 1.28
CA SER A 769 82.38 17.83 2.37
C SER A 769 83.55 17.85 3.39
N LEU A 770 83.26 17.26 4.57
CA LEU A 770 84.12 16.62 5.59
C LEU A 770 84.47 17.32 6.95
N HIS A 771 83.78 16.83 7.98
CA HIS A 771 84.21 16.28 9.29
C HIS A 771 84.83 17.11 10.44
N THR A 772 84.25 16.91 11.64
CA THR A 772 84.80 16.57 12.99
C THR A 772 83.80 17.09 14.05
N GLY A 773 83.53 16.57 15.26
CA GLY A 773 83.89 15.40 16.07
C GLY A 773 83.28 15.62 17.48
N LEU A 774 82.85 14.55 18.16
CA LEU A 774 82.80 14.32 19.63
C LEU A 774 82.02 15.24 20.64
N PHE A 775 81.22 14.53 21.47
CA PHE A 775 80.84 14.72 22.89
C PHE A 775 79.78 15.75 23.38
N HIS A 776 78.70 15.16 23.95
CA HIS A 776 77.98 15.41 25.22
C HIS A 776 77.62 16.81 25.76
N ARG A 777 76.35 16.86 26.23
CA ARG A 777 75.83 17.19 27.59
C ARG A 777 74.95 18.45 27.75
N GLU A 778 73.68 18.14 28.04
CA GLU A 778 72.82 18.56 29.19
C GLU A 778 72.65 20.05 29.61
N ALA A 779 71.36 20.32 29.92
CA ALA A 779 70.79 21.10 31.04
C ALA A 779 70.32 22.56 30.82
N HIS A 780 68.98 22.72 30.72
CA HIS A 780 68.05 23.38 31.68
C HIS A 780 68.62 24.22 32.86
N PRO A 781 67.84 25.08 33.60
CA PRO A 781 66.45 25.59 33.43
C PRO A 781 66.16 27.05 33.98
N LEU A 782 64.85 27.41 34.05
CA LEU A 782 64.11 28.24 35.05
C LEU A 782 63.72 29.75 34.83
N ARG A 783 62.39 29.93 34.74
CA ARG A 783 61.44 30.79 35.51
C ARG A 783 61.41 32.34 35.40
N GLY A 784 60.18 32.85 35.21
CA GLY A 784 59.65 34.13 35.71
C GLY A 784 58.23 34.42 35.18
N ALA A 785 57.30 34.84 36.03
CA ALA A 785 55.83 34.75 35.85
C ALA A 785 55.09 36.11 35.71
N GLY A 786 53.83 36.10 35.23
CA GLY A 786 52.86 37.21 35.31
C GLY A 786 51.47 36.91 34.71
N LEU A 787 50.42 36.97 35.54
CA LEU A 787 48.95 36.74 35.39
C LEU A 787 48.20 37.85 34.58
N SER A 788 46.94 37.80 34.08
CA SER A 788 45.86 36.80 33.91
C SER A 788 44.67 37.38 33.08
N THR A 789 43.75 36.52 32.62
CA THR A 789 42.36 36.69 32.05
C THR A 789 42.27 37.05 30.55
N GLN A 790 41.52 36.38 29.65
CA GLN A 790 40.29 35.55 29.69
C GLN A 790 40.29 34.39 28.64
N MET A 791 39.49 33.35 28.92
CA MET A 791 38.86 32.29 28.07
C MET A 791 39.77 31.33 27.27
N LYS A 792 39.95 30.06 27.69
CA LYS A 792 39.06 28.85 27.54
C LYS A 792 38.88 28.43 26.07
N ASP A 793 39.14 27.22 25.59
CA ASP A 793 39.52 25.92 26.18
C ASP A 793 40.15 25.04 25.07
N VAL A 794 41.23 24.31 25.41
CA VAL A 794 41.90 23.16 24.75
C VAL A 794 42.57 22.41 25.95
N PRO A 795 42.90 21.08 26.02
CA PRO A 795 42.98 19.99 25.02
C PRO A 795 42.47 18.58 25.50
N ALA A 796 42.74 17.59 24.65
CA ALA A 796 42.75 16.15 24.86
C ALA A 796 43.65 15.58 25.99
N SER A 797 43.25 14.35 26.38
CA SER A 797 44.06 13.17 26.78
C SER A 797 44.36 12.85 28.28
N CYS A 798 43.96 11.61 28.62
CA CYS A 798 44.56 10.62 29.53
C CYS A 798 44.32 10.57 31.08
N THR A 799 43.77 9.40 31.48
CA THR A 799 44.10 8.50 32.64
C THR A 799 43.35 8.53 34.00
N TRP A 800 42.57 7.43 34.20
CA TRP A 800 42.55 6.41 35.29
C TRP A 800 42.36 6.72 36.80
N ARG A 801 41.36 6.03 37.40
CA ARG A 801 41.30 5.25 38.69
C ARG A 801 39.85 4.70 38.84
N GLY A 802 39.50 3.50 39.29
CA GLY A 802 40.17 2.30 39.81
C GLY A 802 39.16 1.14 39.96
N ARG A 803 39.68 -0.09 40.12
CA ARG A 803 39.01 -1.40 40.36
C ARG A 803 38.36 -1.52 41.76
N PRO A 804 37.70 -2.65 42.21
CA PRO A 804 37.63 -4.05 41.70
C PRO A 804 36.20 -4.70 41.74
N LEU A 805 35.85 -5.97 41.44
CA LEU A 805 36.45 -7.35 41.51
C LEU A 805 35.53 -8.31 40.69
N GLY A 806 36.02 -9.15 39.76
CA GLY A 806 36.21 -10.63 39.88
C GLY A 806 35.00 -11.43 39.32
N GLN A 807 35.03 -12.50 38.51
CA GLN A 807 35.97 -13.57 38.04
C GLN A 807 35.50 -13.96 36.61
N ALA A 808 36.28 -14.21 35.55
CA ALA A 808 37.36 -15.15 35.24
C ALA A 808 36.97 -16.64 35.25
N VAL A 809 37.01 -17.31 34.06
CA VAL A 809 37.68 -18.60 33.69
C VAL A 809 37.45 -18.80 32.16
N SER A 810 38.48 -18.66 31.29
CA SER A 810 39.29 -19.69 30.55
C SER A 810 38.53 -20.32 29.34
N GLU A 811 39.09 -20.68 28.18
CA GLU A 811 40.45 -20.82 27.62
C GLU A 811 40.33 -21.00 26.07
N TYR A 812 41.42 -20.75 25.35
CA TYR A 812 41.70 -20.97 23.90
C TYR A 812 41.78 -22.49 23.50
N PRO A 813 42.22 -22.95 22.28
CA PRO A 813 42.02 -22.54 20.86
C PRO A 813 41.80 -23.74 19.85
N THR A 814 41.61 -23.42 18.56
CA THR A 814 42.07 -24.13 17.33
C THR A 814 41.61 -25.57 16.93
N ARG A 815 41.01 -25.62 15.73
CA ARG A 815 41.36 -26.43 14.52
C ARG A 815 40.95 -27.92 14.38
N VAL A 816 40.52 -28.23 13.15
CA VAL A 816 40.64 -29.48 12.34
C VAL A 816 39.32 -30.16 11.93
N GLU A 817 39.24 -30.37 10.62
CA GLU A 817 38.24 -30.97 9.74
C GLU A 817 37.97 -32.47 10.01
N ASN A 818 36.74 -32.94 9.69
CA ASN A 818 36.50 -33.99 8.67
C ASN A 818 35.02 -34.43 8.56
N THR A 819 34.47 -34.21 7.36
CA THR A 819 33.70 -35.13 6.47
C THR A 819 32.70 -36.17 7.05
N HIS A 820 31.43 -36.10 6.61
CA HIS A 820 30.84 -37.01 5.60
C HIS A 820 29.30 -36.87 5.40
N ARG A 821 28.90 -36.88 4.10
CA ARG A 821 27.61 -37.31 3.45
C ARG A 821 26.33 -36.51 3.73
N LEU A 822 25.68 -35.81 2.79
CA LEU A 822 25.10 -36.07 1.43
C LEU A 822 23.74 -36.82 1.39
N PHE A 823 22.89 -36.28 0.49
CA PHE A 823 21.52 -36.62 0.02
C PHE A 823 20.36 -35.90 0.73
N ALA A 824 19.41 -35.23 0.06
CA ALA A 824 19.11 -35.06 -1.37
C ALA A 824 18.21 -33.82 -1.64
N GLU A 825 18.43 -33.23 -2.83
CA GLU A 825 17.64 -32.28 -3.67
C GLU A 825 16.21 -32.78 -4.05
N PRO A 826 15.31 -32.10 -4.83
CA PRO A 826 15.51 -31.17 -5.99
C PRO A 826 14.59 -29.91 -6.09
N LEU A 827 14.91 -28.82 -6.83
CA LEU A 827 15.00 -28.58 -8.30
C LEU A 827 13.63 -28.71 -9.03
N LEU A 828 13.26 -27.99 -10.09
CA LEU A 828 13.69 -26.77 -10.80
C LEU A 828 12.64 -26.58 -11.92
N ASN A 829 12.46 -25.33 -12.40
CA ASN A 829 11.91 -25.02 -13.71
C ASN A 829 12.60 -25.83 -14.84
N SER A 830 11.86 -26.21 -15.89
CA SER A 830 12.08 -25.67 -17.26
C SER A 830 11.28 -26.41 -18.35
N ARG A 831 10.92 -25.60 -19.38
CA ARG A 831 10.87 -25.87 -20.84
C ARG A 831 9.52 -26.02 -21.58
N LEU A 832 9.35 -25.07 -22.53
CA LEU A 832 9.02 -25.18 -23.97
C LEU A 832 7.57 -25.61 -24.31
N ASP A 833 6.87 -25.14 -25.35
CA ASP A 833 7.19 -24.34 -26.53
C ASP A 833 5.88 -23.90 -27.25
N TRP A 834 6.04 -23.05 -28.26
CA TRP A 834 5.08 -22.52 -29.24
C TRP A 834 4.07 -23.49 -29.92
N LEU A 835 2.87 -22.99 -30.29
CA LEU A 835 2.40 -22.76 -31.70
C LEU A 835 0.88 -22.44 -31.79
N GLN A 836 0.55 -21.56 -32.74
CA GLN A 836 -0.81 -21.14 -33.16
C GLN A 836 -1.48 -22.12 -34.15
N ASP A 837 -2.81 -22.08 -34.12
CA ASP A 837 -3.82 -22.30 -35.18
C ASP A 837 -3.90 -23.65 -35.94
N LEU A 838 -5.08 -24.30 -35.86
CA LEU A 838 -5.97 -24.62 -36.99
C LEU A 838 -7.22 -25.45 -36.55
N ARG A 839 -8.40 -24.87 -36.80
CA ARG A 839 -9.69 -25.45 -37.27
C ARG A 839 -10.26 -26.77 -36.69
N ASP A 840 -11.47 -26.61 -36.14
CA ASP A 840 -12.66 -27.51 -36.06
C ASP A 840 -12.96 -28.36 -37.33
N PRO A 841 -13.95 -29.30 -37.37
CA PRO A 841 -14.78 -29.90 -36.29
C PRO A 841 -15.02 -31.43 -36.41
N LEU A 842 -15.84 -31.98 -35.49
CA LEU A 842 -16.82 -33.09 -35.63
C LEU A 842 -16.60 -34.40 -34.83
N THR A 843 -17.70 -34.72 -34.12
CA THR A 843 -18.36 -36.02 -33.89
C THR A 843 -17.85 -36.98 -32.82
N ASP A 844 -18.63 -37.00 -31.73
CA ASP A 844 -19.56 -38.08 -31.36
C ASP A 844 -19.00 -39.38 -30.75
N ARG A 845 -19.66 -39.75 -29.66
CA ARG A 845 -19.84 -41.08 -29.03
C ARG A 845 -18.76 -41.67 -28.11
N GLN A 846 -19.26 -41.77 -26.87
CA GLN A 846 -19.44 -42.99 -26.08
C GLN A 846 -18.23 -43.59 -25.36
N ALA A 847 -18.33 -43.50 -24.03
CA ALA A 847 -18.58 -44.60 -23.09
C ALA A 847 -17.53 -44.70 -21.98
N ASN A 848 -18.05 -44.68 -20.74
CA ASN A 848 -17.77 -45.62 -19.64
C ASN A 848 -16.30 -46.08 -19.46
N THR A 849 -15.64 -45.94 -18.31
CA THR A 849 -16.09 -46.22 -16.94
C THR A 849 -14.94 -45.86 -15.98
N ALA A 850 -15.30 -45.66 -14.71
CA ALA A 850 -14.49 -45.47 -13.51
C ALA A 850 -13.13 -46.20 -13.42
N ASP A 851 -12.13 -45.51 -12.84
CA ASP A 851 -11.61 -45.77 -11.49
C ASP A 851 -11.04 -44.46 -10.89
#